data_AF-R6Y122-F1
#
_entry.id   AF-R6Y122-F1
#
_cell.length_a   1.000
_cell.length_b   1.000
_cell.length_c   1.000
_cell.angle_alpha   90.00
_cell.angle_beta   90.00
_cell.angle_gamma   90.00
#
_symmetry.space_group_name_H-M   'P 1'
#
loop_
_entity.id
_entity.type
_entity.pdbx_description
1 polymer ?
#
loop_
_entity_poly.entity_id
_entity_poly.type
_entity_poly.pdbx_seq_one_letter_code
_entity_poly.pdbx_strand_id
1 'polypeptide(L)'
;MDPIKLSLDPNAYAQKPSGKEIGAISHRIANYPQKIETEEGLRKFVEQVGAQGHTFCPATFSGGKRNQESFQQQQLIALDFDNEDPKKTLTFDEVKSRAEYYDLPILFSYNSMTSRPEHPKFRVVFLNDISIPDRPVAAAMQMALGNIFPEADPSCCRDVSKMYFGGKRLIYYDESMPKINLERIVRSFTAYIKQAKGDKHYKEHIKRFSKKTGIGLTEKGYLNVSLVEDADEFGDQIHPTEASGASNDKKSKNGGISPSPIIYSISDGENPPFSRYYKIEMNGSTSTASVGKDAECGLAAKGRNHRLYRSTVLKEIPNVCQLFCEFRNGERHLDHAELFGLMNNLINVESGFALFCATLSRYPQYYDKVEKWKVDGQYSIDQGYLPQRCSGFCPYAETCTHTKNLLTTAHPGRSFLERDKNFHEVYYPLEEVQRDIRDSISMALSPGGSNFTIISAQTGAGKTFSYLSIMAEHPEMRFLIAAPTNLLKDEIYTKAKKAKLAVCKTPSLESYKDDIPSLYWEHIQWLYKIGKSKEVIPYIKEILKRDRCPALQAFINKKEKMRQKHGSMITTHRYMLMMDEERLNEFDVCIIDEDIFFKTIITSQKEIPLSALRKLRKRTPDKLLRKKIEKLLNKAKTQTCIELKSILDSQDISEEDQDVFPYDITQFCLAERFYIRRASVEASIREDTVVFLRPDTFKPMKYIIVSATVNEEICEQFLGDADMEYHECRQAKYVGKLLQYPDRSMSRSSIANDQEVVCRLMHHFGMDENHVITFMNQNIGNLHFGNTEGSNMLEGEDILVIGTPYHAPFLYKLVAHTMGFEFDEEEEMTMQLVTHNGYRFCFNTFADENLRLVQFWMIESELEQAIGRARLLRHDCTVHLFSNFPLKQAEMITGFNYDCQ
;
A
#
# COMPACT_ATOMS: atom_id res chain seq x y z
N MET A 1 -13.79 10.32 29.34
CA MET A 1 -15.17 9.82 29.37
C MET A 1 -16.05 10.80 28.60
N ASP A 2 -16.86 10.32 27.65
CA ASP A 2 -17.83 11.19 26.97
C ASP A 2 -18.94 11.64 27.93
N PRO A 3 -19.43 12.88 27.80
CA PRO A 3 -20.40 13.43 28.73
C PRO A 3 -21.75 12.72 28.65
N ILE A 4 -22.16 12.05 29.73
CA ILE A 4 -23.49 11.42 29.85
C ILE A 4 -24.51 12.49 30.21
N LYS A 5 -25.62 12.57 29.45
CA LYS A 5 -26.69 13.54 29.66
C LYS A 5 -27.99 12.85 30.06
N LEU A 6 -28.61 13.33 31.14
CA LEU A 6 -29.89 12.84 31.67
C LEU A 6 -30.64 13.95 32.40
N SER A 7 -31.90 13.77 32.77
CA SER A 7 -32.63 14.73 33.61
C SER A 7 -32.70 14.23 35.05
N LEU A 8 -32.25 15.03 36.02
CA LEU A 8 -32.27 14.66 37.45
C LEU A 8 -33.07 15.67 38.24
N ASP A 9 -34.02 15.19 39.04
CA ASP A 9 -34.77 16.04 39.95
C ASP A 9 -33.85 16.56 41.07
N PRO A 10 -33.75 17.89 41.30
CA PRO A 10 -32.92 18.44 42.37
C PRO A 10 -33.42 18.07 43.77
N ASN A 11 -34.68 17.65 43.91
CA ASN A 11 -35.28 17.33 45.21
C ASN A 11 -35.19 15.82 45.50
N ALA A 12 -34.65 15.49 46.68
CA ALA A 12 -34.69 14.14 47.23
C ALA A 12 -36.02 13.86 47.94
N TYR A 13 -36.48 12.61 47.89
CA TYR A 13 -37.65 12.15 48.63
C TYR A 13 -37.29 10.97 49.53
N ALA A 14 -37.71 11.00 50.79
CA ALA A 14 -37.52 9.89 51.72
C ALA A 14 -38.57 8.77 51.54
N GLN A 15 -39.70 9.07 50.90
CA GLN A 15 -40.80 8.15 50.62
C GLN A 15 -41.24 8.28 49.17
N LYS A 16 -41.90 7.25 48.62
CA LYS A 16 -42.34 7.24 47.21
C LYS A 16 -43.28 8.44 46.96
N PRO A 17 -42.95 9.34 46.02
CA PRO A 17 -43.79 10.50 45.71
C PRO A 17 -45.21 10.10 45.32
N SER A 18 -46.20 10.90 45.69
CA SER A 18 -47.63 10.62 45.40
C SER A 18 -48.38 11.83 44.86
N GLY A 19 -49.41 11.59 44.04
CA GLY A 19 -50.36 12.62 43.58
C GLY A 19 -49.71 13.91 43.04
N LYS A 20 -49.89 15.02 43.78
CA LYS A 20 -49.36 16.35 43.42
C LYS A 20 -47.83 16.39 43.31
N GLU A 21 -47.12 15.58 44.10
CA GLU A 21 -45.65 15.54 44.09
C GLU A 21 -45.12 14.97 42.77
N ILE A 22 -45.75 13.92 42.25
CA ILE A 22 -45.43 13.33 40.95
C ILE A 22 -45.62 14.36 39.83
N GLY A 23 -46.72 15.12 39.88
CA GLY A 23 -46.98 16.22 38.94
C GLY A 23 -45.90 17.32 39.02
N ALA A 24 -45.53 17.73 40.24
CA ALA A 24 -44.49 18.73 40.46
C ALA A 24 -43.10 18.26 39.97
N ILE A 25 -42.74 16.99 40.20
CA ILE A 25 -41.50 16.40 39.66
C ILE A 25 -41.54 16.43 38.14
N SER A 26 -42.64 15.96 37.53
CA SER A 26 -42.78 15.92 36.08
C SER A 26 -42.67 17.29 35.41
N HIS A 27 -43.17 18.36 36.05
CA HIS A 27 -43.06 19.72 35.53
C HIS A 27 -41.66 20.30 35.62
N ARG A 28 -40.91 19.96 36.68
CA ARG A 28 -39.60 20.59 36.92
C ARG A 28 -38.43 19.79 36.35
N ILE A 29 -38.48 18.45 36.35
CA ILE A 29 -37.33 17.58 36.02
C ILE A 29 -36.72 17.87 34.64
N ALA A 30 -37.56 18.24 33.65
CA ALA A 30 -37.10 18.60 32.32
C ALA A 30 -36.28 19.91 32.26
N ASN A 31 -36.31 20.73 33.31
CA ASN A 31 -35.49 21.95 33.45
C ASN A 31 -34.15 21.69 34.17
N TYR A 32 -33.88 20.44 34.57
CA TYR A 32 -32.65 20.06 35.28
C TYR A 32 -31.88 18.95 34.53
N PRO A 33 -31.44 19.19 33.28
CA PRO A 33 -30.50 18.28 32.63
C PRO A 33 -29.17 18.30 33.38
N GLN A 34 -28.67 17.12 33.72
CA GLN A 34 -27.34 16.90 34.26
C GLN A 34 -26.41 16.44 33.14
N LYS A 35 -25.19 16.96 33.16
CA LYS A 35 -24.09 16.53 32.30
C LYS A 35 -23.03 15.91 33.21
N ILE A 36 -22.82 14.61 33.10
CA ILE A 36 -21.87 13.84 33.89
C ILE A 36 -20.63 13.64 33.04
N GLU A 37 -19.51 14.22 33.46
CA GLU A 37 -18.26 14.25 32.67
C GLU A 37 -17.12 13.47 33.33
N THR A 38 -17.29 13.05 34.58
CA THR A 38 -16.27 12.32 35.35
C THR A 38 -16.85 11.07 36.01
N GLU A 39 -15.97 10.13 36.36
CA GLU A 39 -16.33 8.90 37.07
C GLU A 39 -16.89 9.18 38.46
N GLU A 40 -16.34 10.16 39.19
CA GLU A 40 -16.89 10.60 40.47
C GLU A 40 -18.28 11.22 40.30
N GLY A 41 -18.48 11.97 39.22
CA GLY A 41 -19.79 12.52 38.86
C GLY A 41 -20.83 11.41 38.61
N LEU A 42 -20.42 10.33 37.93
CA LEU A 42 -21.28 9.17 37.69
C LEU A 42 -21.61 8.43 38.99
N ARG A 43 -20.60 8.18 39.84
CA ARG A 43 -20.80 7.57 41.16
C ARG A 43 -21.77 8.38 42.01
N LYS A 44 -21.59 9.71 42.05
CA LYS A 44 -22.49 10.61 42.77
C LYS A 44 -23.92 10.53 42.23
N PHE A 45 -24.10 10.51 40.91
CA PHE A 45 -25.42 10.32 40.31
C PHE A 45 -26.05 8.98 40.72
N VAL A 46 -25.29 7.89 40.65
CA VAL A 46 -25.75 6.54 41.04
C VAL A 46 -26.17 6.50 42.51
N GLU A 47 -25.43 7.14 43.40
CA GLU A 47 -25.79 7.28 44.83
C GLU A 47 -27.06 8.13 45.02
N GLN A 48 -27.17 9.25 44.30
CA GLN A 48 -28.32 10.14 44.36
C GLN A 48 -29.62 9.40 44.00
N VAL A 49 -29.61 8.64 42.91
CA VAL A 49 -30.79 7.89 42.46
C VAL A 49 -30.99 6.59 43.23
N GLY A 50 -29.91 5.92 43.64
CA GLY A 50 -29.98 4.58 44.25
C GLY A 50 -30.29 4.59 45.74
N ALA A 51 -29.81 5.60 46.48
CA ALA A 51 -29.87 5.64 47.95
C ALA A 51 -30.42 6.95 48.53
N GLN A 52 -30.34 8.07 47.80
CA GLN A 52 -30.77 9.38 48.31
C GLN A 52 -32.14 9.82 47.79
N GLY A 53 -32.84 8.94 47.05
CA GLY A 53 -34.23 9.16 46.66
C GLY A 53 -34.48 10.22 45.59
N HIS A 54 -33.46 10.60 44.80
CA HIS A 54 -33.65 11.49 43.66
C HIS A 54 -34.33 10.76 42.49
N THR A 55 -35.34 11.41 41.90
CA THR A 55 -35.98 10.91 40.67
C THR A 55 -35.17 11.31 39.46
N PHE A 56 -35.00 10.42 38.49
CA PHE A 56 -34.33 10.74 37.23
C PHE A 56 -35.14 10.31 36.01
N CYS A 57 -34.91 10.96 34.89
CA CYS A 57 -35.33 10.51 33.58
C CYS A 57 -34.07 10.23 32.74
N PRO A 58 -33.94 9.06 32.11
CA PRO A 58 -32.78 8.74 31.29
C PRO A 58 -32.60 9.66 30.08
N ALA A 59 -33.68 10.33 29.65
CA ALA A 59 -33.69 11.26 28.53
C ALA A 59 -33.56 12.73 28.99
N THR A 60 -33.12 13.59 28.06
CA THR A 60 -33.23 15.07 28.19
C THR A 60 -34.28 15.62 27.25
N PHE A 61 -34.75 16.85 27.53
CA PHE A 61 -35.89 17.44 26.85
C PHE A 61 -35.65 18.90 26.46
N SER A 62 -36.26 19.32 25.36
CA SER A 62 -36.28 20.71 24.90
C SER A 62 -37.45 21.48 25.51
N GLY A 63 -37.27 22.79 25.72
CA GLY A 63 -38.36 23.66 26.17
C GLY A 63 -38.90 23.37 27.57
N GLY A 64 -38.13 22.68 28.42
CA GLY A 64 -38.46 22.48 29.83
C GLY A 64 -39.69 21.61 30.11
N LYS A 65 -40.16 20.85 29.13
CA LYS A 65 -41.34 19.98 29.25
C LYS A 65 -40.89 18.52 29.18
N ARG A 66 -41.40 17.65 30.07
CA ARG A 66 -41.16 16.20 30.00
C ARG A 66 -42.27 15.53 29.20
N ASN A 67 -42.04 15.33 27.90
CA ASN A 67 -42.90 14.51 27.05
C ASN A 67 -42.12 13.97 25.84
N GLN A 68 -42.73 13.05 25.08
CA GLN A 68 -42.08 12.45 23.92
C GLN A 68 -41.80 13.44 22.77
N GLU A 69 -42.63 14.47 22.59
CA GLU A 69 -42.44 15.48 21.53
C GLU A 69 -41.22 16.37 21.79
N SER A 70 -40.93 16.62 23.06
CA SER A 70 -39.78 17.39 23.53
C SER A 70 -38.49 16.58 23.69
N PHE A 71 -38.49 15.27 23.40
CA PHE A 71 -37.31 14.42 23.53
C PHE A 71 -36.11 14.99 22.76
N GLN A 72 -34.95 15.08 23.40
CA GLN A 72 -33.71 15.53 22.77
C GLN A 72 -32.71 14.40 22.54
N GLN A 73 -32.45 13.61 23.58
CA GLN A 73 -31.57 12.44 23.49
C GLN A 73 -31.75 11.52 24.69
N GLN A 74 -31.25 10.30 24.58
CA GLN A 74 -31.13 9.34 25.67
C GLN A 74 -29.85 8.50 25.51
N GLN A 75 -29.09 8.32 26.59
CA GLN A 75 -27.92 7.42 26.62
C GLN A 75 -28.08 6.28 27.64
N LEU A 76 -28.72 6.55 28.78
CA LEU A 76 -29.06 5.51 29.75
C LEU A 76 -30.37 4.82 29.35
N ILE A 77 -30.47 3.50 29.52
CA ILE A 77 -31.73 2.76 29.36
C ILE A 77 -32.03 2.06 30.68
N ALA A 78 -33.22 2.25 31.23
CA ALA A 78 -33.61 1.69 32.52
C ALA A 78 -34.80 0.74 32.37
N LEU A 79 -34.80 -0.34 33.14
CA LEU A 79 -35.89 -1.30 33.27
C LEU A 79 -36.39 -1.33 34.72
N ASP A 80 -37.70 -1.36 34.91
CA ASP A 80 -38.34 -1.38 36.23
C ASP A 80 -38.96 -2.75 36.50
N PHE A 81 -38.56 -3.41 37.57
CA PHE A 81 -39.05 -4.73 37.97
C PHE A 81 -39.90 -4.59 39.22
N ASP A 82 -41.20 -4.44 39.01
CA ASP A 82 -42.18 -4.28 40.09
C ASP A 82 -42.63 -5.61 40.69
N ASN A 83 -42.36 -6.76 40.04
CA ASN A 83 -42.64 -8.11 40.54
C ASN A 83 -44.10 -8.35 41.01
N GLU A 84 -45.07 -7.61 40.45
CA GLU A 84 -46.48 -7.69 40.91
C GLU A 84 -47.18 -9.00 40.53
N ASP A 85 -46.73 -9.67 39.47
CA ASP A 85 -47.23 -10.99 39.05
C ASP A 85 -46.38 -12.08 39.71
N PRO A 86 -46.91 -12.86 40.68
CA PRO A 86 -46.16 -13.92 41.37
C PRO A 86 -45.62 -15.00 40.42
N LYS A 87 -46.16 -15.12 39.20
CA LYS A 87 -45.71 -16.08 38.20
C LYS A 87 -44.54 -15.58 37.34
N LYS A 88 -44.14 -14.32 37.50
CA LYS A 88 -43.10 -13.65 36.71
C LYS A 88 -42.09 -12.89 37.57
N THR A 89 -41.98 -13.26 38.85
CA THR A 89 -41.04 -12.61 39.77
C THR A 89 -39.60 -12.98 39.39
N LEU A 90 -38.74 -11.98 39.24
CA LEU A 90 -37.31 -12.18 39.06
C LEU A 90 -36.54 -11.53 40.20
N THR A 91 -35.44 -12.16 40.59
CA THR A 91 -34.40 -11.59 41.42
C THR A 91 -33.42 -10.77 40.56
N PHE A 92 -32.63 -9.90 41.20
CA PHE A 92 -31.57 -9.18 40.49
C PHE A 92 -30.52 -10.14 39.91
N ASP A 93 -30.16 -11.21 40.63
CA ASP A 93 -29.16 -12.17 40.16
C ASP A 93 -29.63 -12.90 38.90
N GLU A 94 -30.91 -13.28 38.80
CA GLU A 94 -31.47 -13.87 37.58
C GLU A 94 -31.46 -12.90 36.40
N VAL A 95 -31.78 -11.62 36.66
CA VAL A 95 -31.68 -10.56 35.63
C VAL A 95 -30.23 -10.37 35.20
N LYS A 96 -29.29 -10.33 36.14
CA LYS A 96 -27.85 -10.19 35.88
C LYS A 96 -27.31 -11.36 35.07
N SER A 97 -27.59 -12.60 35.46
CA SER A 97 -27.17 -13.80 34.72
C SER A 97 -27.76 -13.85 33.30
N ARG A 98 -29.02 -13.43 33.12
CA ARG A 98 -29.62 -13.32 31.78
C ARG A 98 -28.94 -12.23 30.95
N ALA A 99 -28.65 -11.08 31.55
CA ALA A 99 -27.95 -9.98 30.89
C ALA A 99 -26.53 -10.40 30.45
N GLU A 100 -25.79 -11.09 31.32
CA GLU A 100 -24.47 -11.67 31.02
C GLU A 100 -24.52 -12.77 29.94
N TYR A 101 -25.60 -13.55 29.87
CA TYR A 101 -25.78 -14.56 28.82
C TYR A 101 -25.94 -13.89 27.44
N TYR A 102 -26.68 -12.79 27.38
CA TYR A 102 -26.93 -12.05 26.14
C TYR A 102 -25.96 -10.89 25.89
N ASP A 103 -24.80 -10.83 26.55
CA ASP A 103 -23.80 -9.77 26.31
C ASP A 103 -24.38 -8.35 26.50
N LEU A 104 -25.17 -8.16 27.57
CA LEU A 104 -25.80 -6.90 27.94
C LEU A 104 -25.34 -6.49 29.35
N PRO A 105 -24.11 -5.97 29.52
CA PRO A 105 -23.62 -5.61 30.84
C PRO A 105 -24.47 -4.51 31.49
N ILE A 106 -24.77 -4.69 32.77
CA ILE A 106 -25.54 -3.74 33.59
C ILE A 106 -24.57 -2.70 34.16
N LEU A 107 -24.92 -1.41 34.12
CA LEU A 107 -24.12 -0.36 34.77
C LEU A 107 -24.41 -0.33 36.28
N PHE A 108 -25.68 -0.25 36.65
CA PHE A 108 -26.08 -0.26 38.06
C PHE A 108 -27.51 -0.76 38.27
N SER A 109 -27.82 -1.15 39.51
CA SER A 109 -29.15 -1.57 39.93
C SER A 109 -29.44 -1.08 41.35
N TYR A 110 -30.70 -0.74 41.65
CA TYR A 110 -31.10 -0.26 42.96
C TYR A 110 -32.52 -0.67 43.35
N ASN A 111 -32.77 -0.74 44.66
CA ASN A 111 -34.09 -1.04 45.21
C ASN A 111 -35.02 0.16 45.11
N SER A 112 -36.26 -0.06 44.65
CA SER A 112 -37.31 0.96 44.77
C SER A 112 -37.59 1.27 46.25
N MET A 113 -38.09 2.48 46.53
CA MET A 113 -38.51 2.87 47.90
C MET A 113 -39.54 1.92 48.51
N THR A 114 -40.38 1.28 47.67
CA THR A 114 -41.43 0.35 48.10
C THR A 114 -41.00 -1.12 48.14
N SER A 115 -39.74 -1.43 47.81
CA SER A 115 -39.19 -2.80 47.81
C SER A 115 -39.23 -3.42 49.21
N ARG A 116 -39.65 -4.68 49.33
CA ARG A 116 -39.63 -5.46 50.59
C ARG A 116 -38.95 -6.80 50.37
N PRO A 117 -38.37 -7.44 51.40
CA PRO A 117 -37.74 -8.76 51.23
C PRO A 117 -38.67 -9.81 50.60
N GLU A 118 -39.96 -9.79 50.94
CA GLU A 118 -40.96 -10.73 50.42
C GLU A 118 -41.50 -10.34 49.04
N HIS A 119 -41.24 -9.11 48.60
CA HIS A 119 -41.67 -8.57 47.31
C HIS A 119 -40.60 -7.59 46.79
N PRO A 120 -39.48 -8.13 46.26
CA PRO A 120 -38.36 -7.31 45.83
C PRO A 120 -38.76 -6.48 44.61
N LYS A 121 -38.59 -5.17 44.69
CA LYS A 121 -38.84 -4.23 43.59
C LYS A 121 -37.56 -3.46 43.29
N PHE A 122 -37.04 -3.56 42.08
CA PHE A 122 -35.74 -2.97 41.73
C PHE A 122 -35.71 -2.46 40.30
N ARG A 123 -34.71 -1.63 40.01
CA ARG A 123 -34.48 -1.05 38.69
C ARG A 123 -33.08 -1.36 38.24
N VAL A 124 -32.95 -1.70 36.96
CA VAL A 124 -31.69 -2.01 36.30
C VAL A 124 -31.42 -0.95 35.26
N VAL A 125 -30.19 -0.43 35.21
CA VAL A 125 -29.80 0.64 34.29
C VAL A 125 -28.60 0.20 33.46
N PHE A 126 -28.72 0.38 32.15
CA PHE A 126 -27.70 0.13 31.14
C PHE A 126 -27.17 1.45 30.60
N LEU A 127 -25.89 1.48 30.23
CA LEU A 127 -25.24 2.62 29.60
C LEU A 127 -24.98 2.32 28.13
N ASN A 128 -25.57 3.10 27.21
CA ASN A 128 -25.24 3.00 25.80
C ASN A 128 -23.95 3.76 25.47
N ASP A 129 -23.17 3.24 24.53
CA ASP A 129 -21.90 3.82 24.07
C ASP A 129 -22.05 5.23 23.51
N ILE A 130 -23.14 5.48 22.78
CA ILE A 130 -23.51 6.78 22.23
C ILE A 130 -24.79 7.34 22.85
N SER A 131 -24.92 8.67 22.82
CA SER A 131 -26.20 9.35 23.06
C SER A 131 -27.09 9.22 21.83
N ILE A 132 -28.34 8.77 22.01
CA ILE A 132 -29.30 8.51 20.93
C ILE A 132 -30.25 9.72 20.80
N PRO A 133 -30.08 10.61 19.82
CA PRO A 133 -30.96 11.77 19.62
C PRO A 133 -32.27 11.42 18.89
N ASP A 134 -32.31 10.33 18.11
CA ASP A 134 -33.52 9.91 17.43
C ASP A 134 -34.46 9.15 18.36
N ARG A 135 -35.65 9.71 18.56
CA ARG A 135 -36.67 9.15 19.44
C ARG A 135 -37.16 7.75 19.00
N PRO A 136 -37.52 7.50 17.72
CA PRO A 136 -37.85 6.17 17.23
C PRO A 136 -36.77 5.11 17.53
N VAL A 137 -35.49 5.41 17.29
CA VAL A 137 -34.39 4.49 17.58
C VAL A 137 -34.28 4.22 19.08
N ALA A 138 -34.32 5.25 19.92
CA ALA A 138 -34.28 5.08 21.38
C ALA A 138 -35.43 4.21 21.88
N ALA A 139 -36.65 4.44 21.39
CA ALA A 139 -37.83 3.62 21.71
C ALA A 139 -37.67 2.16 21.24
N ALA A 140 -37.06 1.94 20.07
CA ALA A 140 -36.80 0.61 19.55
C ALA A 140 -35.80 -0.15 20.41
N MET A 141 -34.72 0.49 20.88
CA MET A 141 -33.75 -0.13 21.78
C MET A 141 -34.36 -0.49 23.14
N GLN A 142 -35.17 0.40 23.72
CA GLN A 142 -35.94 0.10 24.94
C GLN A 142 -36.88 -1.10 24.73
N MET A 143 -37.55 -1.15 23.58
CA MET A 143 -38.45 -2.25 23.26
C MET A 143 -37.71 -3.57 23.06
N ALA A 144 -36.54 -3.57 22.44
CA ALA A 144 -35.69 -4.75 22.28
C ALA A 144 -35.28 -5.32 23.65
N LEU A 145 -34.79 -4.47 24.56
CA LEU A 145 -34.48 -4.86 25.95
C LEU A 145 -35.72 -5.37 26.68
N GLY A 146 -36.87 -4.73 26.52
CA GLY A 146 -38.15 -5.20 27.07
C GLY A 146 -38.62 -6.55 26.54
N ASN A 147 -38.18 -6.97 25.36
CA ASN A 147 -38.46 -8.33 24.86
C ASN A 147 -37.53 -9.37 25.48
N ILE A 148 -36.27 -9.00 25.78
CA ILE A 148 -35.30 -9.88 26.46
C ILE A 148 -35.68 -10.04 27.95
N PHE A 149 -36.27 -8.99 28.53
CA PHE A 149 -36.77 -8.96 29.91
C PHE A 149 -38.29 -8.68 29.95
N PRO A 150 -39.13 -9.64 29.50
CA PRO A 150 -40.59 -9.46 29.43
C PRO A 150 -41.27 -9.28 30.80
N GLU A 151 -40.55 -9.54 31.90
CA GLU A 151 -40.99 -9.35 33.28
C GLU A 151 -40.87 -7.89 33.76
N ALA A 152 -40.16 -7.03 33.00
CA ALA A 152 -40.09 -5.60 33.29
C ALA A 152 -41.44 -4.90 33.03
N ASP A 153 -41.68 -3.80 33.76
CA ASP A 153 -42.88 -2.99 33.61
C ASP A 153 -43.04 -2.50 32.17
N PRO A 154 -44.19 -2.74 31.50
CA PRO A 154 -44.34 -2.42 30.08
C PRO A 154 -44.13 -0.96 29.72
N SER A 155 -44.27 -0.01 30.67
CA SER A 155 -44.09 1.41 30.39
C SER A 155 -42.61 1.81 30.28
N CYS A 156 -41.66 1.07 30.88
CA CYS A 156 -40.22 1.32 30.64
C CYS A 156 -39.76 0.95 29.22
N CYS A 157 -40.59 0.19 28.50
CA CYS A 157 -40.29 -0.31 27.16
C CYS A 157 -41.09 0.41 26.05
N ARG A 158 -41.92 1.39 26.42
CA ARG A 158 -42.87 2.09 25.51
C ARG A 158 -42.85 3.61 25.63
N ASP A 159 -42.29 4.15 26.70
CA ASP A 159 -42.22 5.59 26.94
C ASP A 159 -40.79 6.05 27.24
N VAL A 160 -40.16 6.61 26.21
CA VAL A 160 -38.84 7.25 26.30
C VAL A 160 -38.79 8.43 27.27
N SER A 161 -39.96 8.97 27.66
CA SER A 161 -40.06 10.04 28.64
C SER A 161 -40.29 9.56 30.07
N LYS A 162 -40.32 8.24 30.31
CA LYS A 162 -40.55 7.67 31.65
C LYS A 162 -39.50 8.16 32.64
N MET A 163 -39.98 8.64 33.79
CA MET A 163 -39.15 8.96 34.95
C MET A 163 -39.14 7.78 35.93
N TYR A 164 -38.00 7.59 36.59
CA TYR A 164 -37.76 6.52 37.55
C TYR A 164 -37.52 7.14 38.91
N PHE A 165 -38.39 6.81 39.86
CA PHE A 165 -38.26 7.29 41.23
C PHE A 165 -37.01 6.71 41.88
N GLY A 166 -36.36 7.54 42.71
CA GLY A 166 -35.18 7.12 43.45
C GLY A 166 -35.44 5.93 44.38
N GLY A 167 -34.34 5.34 44.82
CA GLY A 167 -34.30 4.18 45.68
C GLY A 167 -33.89 4.48 47.11
N LYS A 168 -33.90 3.43 47.91
CA LYS A 168 -33.42 3.44 49.30
C LYS A 168 -32.06 2.76 49.49
N ARG A 169 -31.60 2.00 48.48
CA ARG A 169 -30.37 1.22 48.54
C ARG A 169 -29.91 0.79 47.15
N LEU A 170 -28.64 1.00 46.86
CA LEU A 170 -27.94 0.45 45.71
C LEU A 170 -27.75 -1.07 45.86
N ILE A 171 -28.04 -1.82 44.81
CA ILE A 171 -27.88 -3.28 44.73
C ILE A 171 -26.54 -3.63 44.06
N TYR A 172 -26.23 -2.93 42.97
CA TYR A 172 -25.06 -3.21 42.14
C TYR A 172 -24.60 -1.92 41.47
N TYR A 173 -23.28 -1.76 41.32
CA TYR A 173 -22.64 -0.75 40.48
C TYR A 173 -21.34 -1.34 39.94
N ASP A 174 -21.14 -1.19 38.63
CA ASP A 174 -19.94 -1.66 37.95
C ASP A 174 -18.98 -0.49 37.73
N GLU A 175 -17.86 -0.50 38.45
CA GLU A 175 -16.84 0.55 38.38
C GLU A 175 -16.12 0.59 37.02
N SER A 176 -16.14 -0.50 36.24
CA SER A 176 -15.56 -0.53 34.89
C SER A 176 -16.36 0.28 33.85
N MET A 177 -17.55 0.78 34.24
CA MET A 177 -18.49 1.52 33.39
C MET A 177 -18.80 0.80 32.07
N PRO A 178 -19.27 -0.45 32.13
CA PRO A 178 -19.46 -1.23 30.92
C PRO A 178 -20.58 -0.63 30.07
N LYS A 179 -20.35 -0.61 28.75
CA LYS A 179 -21.26 -0.04 27.76
C LYS A 179 -21.93 -1.16 26.94
N ILE A 180 -23.21 -0.97 26.66
CA ILE A 180 -23.91 -1.64 25.56
C ILE A 180 -23.87 -0.78 24.30
N ASN A 181 -24.29 -1.34 23.17
CA ASN A 181 -24.44 -0.57 21.94
C ASN A 181 -25.65 -1.02 21.10
N LEU A 182 -26.00 -0.24 20.08
CA LEU A 182 -27.22 -0.44 19.28
C LEU A 182 -27.24 -1.78 18.52
N GLU A 183 -26.12 -2.14 17.87
CA GLU A 183 -25.99 -3.41 17.15
C GLU A 183 -26.11 -4.60 18.10
N ARG A 184 -25.43 -4.52 19.24
CA ARG A 184 -25.41 -5.55 20.28
C ARG A 184 -26.80 -5.79 20.83
N ILE A 185 -27.58 -4.74 21.12
CA ILE A 185 -28.97 -4.87 21.59
C ILE A 185 -29.82 -5.64 20.56
N VAL A 186 -29.68 -5.32 19.27
CA VAL A 186 -30.43 -5.95 18.18
C VAL A 186 -30.02 -7.41 17.96
N ARG A 187 -28.72 -7.70 18.00
CA ARG A 187 -28.18 -9.07 17.91
C ARG A 187 -28.64 -9.92 19.09
N SER A 188 -28.55 -9.38 20.31
CA SER A 188 -29.01 -10.05 21.54
C SER A 188 -30.51 -10.28 21.56
N PHE A 189 -31.31 -9.32 21.08
CA PHE A 189 -32.76 -9.51 20.88
C PHE A 189 -33.05 -10.63 19.89
N THR A 190 -32.32 -10.68 18.77
CA THR A 190 -32.46 -11.73 17.76
C THR A 190 -32.14 -13.10 18.36
N ALA A 191 -31.06 -13.22 19.12
CA ALA A 191 -30.66 -14.44 19.79
C ALA A 191 -31.72 -14.90 20.81
N TYR A 192 -32.22 -13.99 21.64
CA TYR A 192 -33.28 -14.28 22.60
C TYR A 192 -34.55 -14.77 21.92
N ILE A 193 -35.03 -14.09 20.87
CA ILE A 193 -36.26 -14.47 20.17
C ILE A 193 -36.10 -15.82 19.47
N LYS A 194 -34.91 -16.11 18.92
CA LYS A 194 -34.60 -17.43 18.34
C LYS A 194 -34.69 -18.53 19.40
N GLN A 195 -34.11 -18.32 20.58
CA GLN A 195 -34.19 -19.27 21.68
C GLN A 195 -35.62 -19.44 22.22
N ALA A 196 -36.35 -18.35 22.39
CA ALA A 196 -37.69 -18.35 23.00
C ALA A 196 -38.81 -18.84 22.05
N LYS A 197 -38.63 -18.72 20.73
CA LYS A 197 -39.67 -19.03 19.71
C LYS A 197 -39.27 -20.15 18.74
N GLY A 198 -38.02 -20.59 18.78
CA GLY A 198 -37.48 -21.63 17.91
C GLY A 198 -37.18 -21.16 16.49
N ASP A 199 -36.37 -21.95 15.78
CA ASP A 199 -35.81 -21.63 14.46
C ASP A 199 -36.86 -21.39 13.35
N LYS A 200 -38.07 -21.94 13.51
CA LYS A 200 -39.13 -21.82 12.50
C LYS A 200 -39.88 -20.49 12.56
N HIS A 201 -40.00 -19.86 13.73
CA HIS A 201 -40.91 -18.73 13.94
C HIS A 201 -40.22 -17.42 14.31
N TYR A 202 -38.93 -17.45 14.69
CA TYR A 202 -38.22 -16.26 15.18
C TYR A 202 -38.18 -15.10 14.16
N LYS A 203 -37.99 -15.38 12.86
CA LYS A 203 -37.99 -14.35 11.81
C LYS A 203 -39.34 -13.63 11.67
N GLU A 204 -40.45 -14.33 11.95
CA GLU A 204 -41.77 -13.70 11.95
C GLU A 204 -41.89 -12.67 13.09
N HIS A 205 -41.35 -13.00 14.27
CA HIS A 205 -41.29 -12.08 15.39
C HIS A 205 -40.39 -10.87 15.09
N ILE A 206 -39.25 -11.06 14.41
CA ILE A 206 -38.39 -9.96 13.95
C ILE A 206 -39.16 -9.06 12.95
N LYS A 207 -39.89 -9.65 12.00
CA LYS A 207 -40.72 -8.89 11.05
C LYS A 207 -41.82 -8.09 11.75
N ARG A 208 -42.46 -8.65 12.78
CA ARG A 208 -43.44 -7.93 13.61
C ARG A 208 -42.79 -6.79 14.41
N PHE A 209 -41.59 -7.02 14.92
CA PHE A 209 -40.80 -5.99 15.62
C PHE A 209 -40.45 -4.83 14.68
N SER A 210 -39.90 -5.11 13.50
CA SER A 210 -39.60 -4.13 12.45
C SER A 210 -40.83 -3.28 12.08
N LYS A 211 -42.00 -3.90 11.86
CA LYS A 211 -43.25 -3.18 11.58
C LYS A 211 -43.66 -2.24 12.72
N LYS A 212 -43.35 -2.61 13.97
CA LYS A 212 -43.74 -1.86 15.16
C LYS A 212 -42.78 -0.71 15.46
N THR A 213 -41.49 -0.90 15.23
CA THR A 213 -40.44 0.10 15.53
C THR A 213 -40.09 0.99 14.35
N GLY A 214 -40.41 0.56 13.13
CA GLY A 214 -40.01 1.25 11.90
C GLY A 214 -38.58 0.92 11.45
N ILE A 215 -37.81 0.11 12.19
CA ILE A 215 -36.47 -0.31 11.75
C ILE A 215 -36.62 -1.24 10.53
N GLY A 216 -35.84 -0.99 9.48
CA GLY A 216 -35.79 -1.76 8.24
C GLY A 216 -35.31 -3.19 8.44
N LEU A 217 -35.54 -4.03 7.44
CA LEU A 217 -35.00 -5.39 7.40
C LEU A 217 -33.98 -5.53 6.29
N THR A 218 -32.90 -6.28 6.54
CA THR A 218 -31.98 -6.73 5.48
C THR A 218 -32.69 -7.74 4.56
N GLU A 219 -32.10 -8.01 3.39
CA GLU A 219 -32.61 -9.02 2.45
C GLU A 219 -32.84 -10.40 3.10
N LYS A 220 -32.03 -10.75 4.11
CA LYS A 220 -32.14 -12.01 4.86
C LYS A 220 -33.15 -11.97 6.02
N GLY A 221 -33.81 -10.84 6.24
CA GLY A 221 -34.92 -10.67 7.19
C GLY A 221 -34.52 -10.36 8.63
N TYR A 222 -33.35 -9.76 8.86
CA TYR A 222 -32.91 -9.26 10.16
C TYR A 222 -33.04 -7.74 10.24
N LEU A 223 -33.07 -7.16 11.45
CA LEU A 223 -33.11 -5.71 11.62
C LEU A 223 -31.84 -5.06 11.06
N ASN A 224 -31.99 -4.05 10.19
CA ASN A 224 -30.88 -3.40 9.52
C ASN A 224 -30.24 -2.31 10.39
N VAL A 225 -29.44 -2.76 11.35
CA VAL A 225 -28.62 -1.96 12.25
C VAL A 225 -27.20 -2.50 12.17
N SER A 226 -26.26 -1.71 11.68
CA SER A 226 -24.86 -2.09 11.57
C SER A 226 -23.92 -1.04 12.15
N LEU A 227 -22.76 -1.50 12.63
CA LEU A 227 -21.63 -0.66 12.99
C LEU A 227 -20.64 -0.68 11.81
N VAL A 228 -20.27 0.50 11.31
CA VAL A 228 -19.36 0.70 10.18
C VAL A 228 -18.11 1.41 10.67
N GLU A 229 -16.94 1.04 10.13
CA GLU A 229 -15.66 1.72 10.38
C GLU A 229 -15.17 2.32 9.04
N ASP A 230 -15.08 3.64 8.92
CA ASP A 230 -14.43 4.31 7.79
C ASP A 230 -12.91 4.13 7.91
N ALA A 231 -12.42 3.10 7.26
CA ALA A 231 -11.56 3.26 6.10
C ALA A 231 -11.38 1.87 5.46
N ASP A 232 -11.48 1.88 4.14
CA ASP A 232 -11.08 0.87 3.17
C ASP A 232 -12.17 -0.12 2.74
N GLU A 233 -12.62 0.15 1.51
CA GLU A 233 -13.39 -0.67 0.60
C GLU A 233 -12.79 -2.09 0.50
N PHE A 234 -13.48 -3.07 1.07
CA PHE A 234 -13.17 -4.48 0.84
C PHE A 234 -13.67 -4.90 -0.55
N GLY A 235 -12.87 -4.63 -1.58
CA GLY A 235 -12.94 -5.26 -2.89
C GLY A 235 -14.10 -4.86 -3.80
N ASP A 236 -13.78 -4.31 -4.99
CA ASP A 236 -14.65 -4.11 -6.17
C ASP A 236 -16.09 -3.60 -5.95
N GLN A 237 -16.41 -3.01 -4.79
CA GLN A 237 -17.72 -2.43 -4.50
C GLN A 237 -17.54 -0.97 -4.12
N ILE A 238 -17.69 -0.13 -5.14
CA ILE A 238 -17.91 1.31 -5.00
C ILE A 238 -19.08 1.51 -4.05
N HIS A 239 -18.85 2.13 -2.89
CA HIS A 239 -19.92 2.71 -2.10
C HIS A 239 -19.84 4.25 -2.24
N PRO A 240 -20.85 4.89 -2.86
CA PRO A 240 -20.81 6.31 -3.16
C PRO A 240 -20.93 7.10 -1.85
N THR A 241 -19.81 7.64 -1.36
CA THR A 241 -19.84 8.74 -0.37
C THR A 241 -19.26 10.04 -0.90
N GLU A 242 -18.76 10.07 -2.13
CA GLU A 242 -18.50 11.32 -2.85
C GLU A 242 -19.32 11.41 -4.12
N ALA A 243 -20.60 11.71 -3.97
CA ALA A 243 -21.34 12.36 -5.03
C ALA A 243 -22.16 13.51 -4.43
N SER A 244 -21.76 14.71 -4.82
CA SER A 244 -22.51 15.96 -4.76
C SER A 244 -22.51 16.70 -3.42
N GLY A 245 -21.76 17.80 -3.41
CA GLY A 245 -22.37 19.05 -2.97
C GLY A 245 -23.69 19.22 -3.75
N ALA A 246 -24.80 18.83 -3.14
CA ALA A 246 -26.12 19.18 -3.65
C ALA A 246 -26.38 20.62 -3.22
N SER A 247 -25.95 21.55 -4.08
CA SER A 247 -26.67 22.80 -4.26
C SER A 247 -28.17 22.51 -4.28
N ASN A 248 -28.90 23.16 -3.38
CA ASN A 248 -30.34 23.25 -3.43
C ASN A 248 -30.75 23.84 -4.78
N ASP A 249 -31.06 22.99 -5.77
CA ASP A 249 -31.70 23.45 -6.99
C ASP A 249 -33.14 22.95 -7.10
N LYS A 250 -34.01 23.96 -7.11
CA LYS A 250 -35.44 23.90 -7.33
C LYS A 250 -35.73 23.28 -8.70
N LYS A 251 -35.96 21.97 -8.79
CA LYS A 251 -36.78 21.33 -9.84
C LYS A 251 -36.93 19.83 -9.62
N SER A 252 -37.82 19.45 -8.71
CA SER A 252 -38.51 18.15 -8.74
C SER A 252 -39.82 18.31 -7.98
N LYS A 253 -40.90 18.54 -8.72
CA LYS A 253 -42.27 18.44 -8.20
C LYS A 253 -42.71 17.00 -8.46
N ASN A 254 -42.94 16.28 -7.36
CA ASN A 254 -43.38 14.88 -7.22
C ASN A 254 -42.26 13.84 -6.95
N GLY A 255 -41.29 14.18 -6.08
CA GLY A 255 -40.28 13.25 -5.58
C GLY A 255 -40.80 12.35 -4.45
N GLY A 256 -40.88 11.04 -4.70
CA GLY A 256 -40.95 10.03 -3.65
C GLY A 256 -39.61 9.98 -2.91
N ILE A 257 -39.62 10.30 -1.62
CA ILE A 257 -38.44 10.30 -0.75
C ILE A 257 -38.01 8.84 -0.53
N SER A 258 -36.93 8.40 -1.16
CA SER A 258 -36.20 7.20 -0.69
C SER A 258 -35.71 7.49 0.74
N PRO A 259 -35.94 6.60 1.72
CA PRO A 259 -35.55 6.86 3.10
C PRO A 259 -34.02 6.94 3.20
N SER A 260 -33.51 8.06 3.72
CA SER A 260 -32.09 8.22 4.06
C SER A 260 -31.77 7.40 5.33
N PRO A 261 -30.66 6.66 5.38
CA PRO A 261 -30.25 5.94 6.59
C PRO A 261 -29.88 6.94 7.71
N ILE A 262 -30.17 6.58 8.96
CA ILE A 262 -29.74 7.34 10.14
C ILE A 262 -28.29 6.95 10.47
N ILE A 263 -27.43 7.95 10.68
CA ILE A 263 -26.00 7.77 10.97
C ILE A 263 -25.64 8.39 12.32
N TYR A 264 -24.97 7.63 13.20
CA TYR A 264 -24.41 8.13 14.45
C TYR A 264 -22.91 7.90 14.52
N SER A 265 -22.11 8.96 14.55
CA SER A 265 -20.65 8.88 14.75
C SER A 265 -20.28 8.53 16.19
N ILE A 266 -19.26 7.69 16.36
CA ILE A 266 -18.62 7.39 17.65
C ILE A 266 -17.41 8.33 17.77
N SER A 267 -17.43 9.22 18.76
CA SER A 267 -16.32 10.13 19.04
C SER A 267 -15.26 9.43 19.89
N ASP A 268 -14.22 8.90 19.24
CA ASP A 268 -12.96 8.59 19.92
C ASP A 268 -12.11 9.89 19.86
N GLY A 269 -11.70 10.44 21.01
CA GLY A 269 -11.07 11.76 21.11
C GLY A 269 -9.86 12.00 20.17
N GLU A 270 -9.53 13.28 19.94
CA GLU A 270 -8.46 13.81 19.06
C GLU A 270 -8.17 12.97 17.80
N ASN A 271 -8.91 13.27 16.72
CA ASN A 271 -8.69 12.80 15.35
C ASN A 271 -7.91 11.47 15.22
N PRO A 272 -8.54 10.33 15.58
CA PRO A 272 -8.05 9.05 15.11
C PRO A 272 -8.13 9.04 13.57
N PRO A 273 -7.21 8.35 12.86
CA PRO A 273 -7.23 8.29 11.40
C PRO A 273 -8.46 7.58 10.78
N PHE A 274 -9.47 7.19 11.57
CA PHE A 274 -10.62 6.39 11.16
C PHE A 274 -11.90 6.78 11.92
N SER A 275 -13.03 7.00 11.24
CA SER A 275 -14.34 7.28 11.88
C SER A 275 -15.20 6.02 12.02
N ARG A 276 -15.70 5.71 13.22
CA ARG A 276 -16.72 4.66 13.42
C ARG A 276 -18.12 5.25 13.50
N TYR A 277 -19.12 4.61 12.90
CA TYR A 277 -20.51 5.06 13.01
C TYR A 277 -21.54 3.92 12.92
N TYR A 278 -22.69 4.13 13.54
CA TYR A 278 -23.86 3.27 13.35
C TYR A 278 -24.63 3.68 12.10
N LYS A 279 -25.04 2.72 11.28
CA LYS A 279 -25.97 2.90 10.16
C LYS A 279 -27.27 2.17 10.48
N ILE A 280 -28.39 2.89 10.49
CA ILE A 280 -29.73 2.34 10.77
C ILE A 280 -30.65 2.68 9.61
N GLU A 281 -31.18 1.65 8.94
CA GLU A 281 -32.17 1.86 7.89
C GLU A 281 -33.59 1.85 8.49
N MET A 282 -34.41 2.83 8.12
CA MET A 282 -35.79 2.97 8.58
C MET A 282 -36.76 2.66 7.43
N ASN A 283 -37.89 2.02 7.73
CA ASN A 283 -38.94 1.70 6.78
C ASN A 283 -39.60 2.99 6.23
N GLY A 284 -39.56 3.18 4.90
CA GLY A 284 -40.31 4.22 4.20
C GLY A 284 -41.83 3.94 4.22
N SER A 285 -42.63 4.97 4.50
CA SER A 285 -44.09 4.86 4.66
C SER A 285 -44.80 4.59 3.33
N THR A 286 -45.14 3.32 3.02
CA THR A 286 -46.48 2.86 2.61
C THR A 286 -46.50 1.34 2.39
N SER A 287 -47.46 0.69 3.07
CA SER A 287 -48.16 -0.57 2.76
C SER A 287 -47.40 -1.77 2.15
N THR A 288 -47.38 -2.84 2.96
CA THR A 288 -47.51 -4.25 2.57
C THR A 288 -46.55 -4.78 1.51
N ALA A 289 -45.47 -5.40 1.97
CA ALA A 289 -44.76 -6.43 1.21
C ALA A 289 -45.70 -7.61 0.93
N SER A 290 -46.43 -7.54 -0.19
CA SER A 290 -46.93 -8.71 -0.90
C SER A 290 -45.74 -9.42 -1.53
N VAL A 291 -45.60 -10.70 -1.20
CA VAL A 291 -44.72 -11.63 -1.90
C VAL A 291 -45.24 -11.73 -3.33
N GLY A 292 -44.62 -10.98 -4.25
CA GLY A 292 -44.87 -11.02 -5.68
C GLY A 292 -43.57 -11.29 -6.38
N LYS A 293 -43.49 -12.45 -7.04
CA LYS A 293 -42.48 -12.70 -8.07
C LYS A 293 -42.63 -11.65 -9.16
N ASP A 294 -41.52 -11.34 -9.80
CA ASP A 294 -41.40 -10.60 -11.06
C ASP A 294 -41.40 -9.06 -10.93
N ALA A 295 -40.20 -8.52 -10.68
CA ALA A 295 -39.77 -7.22 -11.20
C ALA A 295 -38.25 -7.24 -11.38
N GLU A 296 -37.81 -7.42 -12.61
CA GLU A 296 -36.42 -7.27 -13.05
C GLU A 296 -35.98 -5.81 -12.85
N CYS A 297 -35.10 -5.58 -11.88
CA CYS A 297 -34.18 -4.45 -11.91
C CYS A 297 -32.78 -5.02 -11.69
N GLY A 298 -31.95 -4.91 -12.72
CA GLY A 298 -30.66 -5.57 -12.83
C GLY A 298 -29.66 -5.04 -11.83
N LEU A 299 -29.25 -5.91 -10.90
CA LEU A 299 -27.89 -6.23 -10.51
C LEU A 299 -28.01 -7.42 -9.54
N ALA A 300 -28.47 -8.55 -10.09
CA ALA A 300 -28.48 -9.81 -9.38
C ALA A 300 -27.03 -10.19 -9.06
N ALA A 301 -26.66 -10.05 -7.78
CA ALA A 301 -25.49 -10.70 -7.21
C ALA A 301 -25.64 -12.21 -7.44
N LYS A 302 -25.06 -12.71 -8.54
CA LYS A 302 -24.87 -14.14 -8.76
C LYS A 302 -24.15 -14.69 -7.53
N GLY A 303 -24.78 -15.64 -6.86
CA GLY A 303 -24.33 -16.19 -5.59
C GLY A 303 -22.85 -16.55 -5.61
N ARG A 304 -22.06 -15.88 -4.77
CA ARG A 304 -20.72 -16.36 -4.40
C ARG A 304 -20.92 -17.60 -3.54
N ASN A 305 -20.72 -18.78 -4.12
CA ASN A 305 -20.68 -20.04 -3.37
C ASN A 305 -19.41 -20.19 -2.49
N HIS A 306 -18.49 -19.23 -2.55
CA HIS A 306 -17.23 -19.24 -1.80
C HIS A 306 -17.13 -18.03 -0.87
N ARG A 307 -16.61 -18.25 0.35
CA ARG A 307 -16.28 -17.19 1.31
C ARG A 307 -15.09 -16.36 0.80
N LEU A 308 -14.85 -15.18 1.39
CA LEU A 308 -13.77 -14.26 1.02
C LEU A 308 -12.39 -14.92 0.99
N TYR A 309 -12.11 -15.83 1.94
CA TYR A 309 -10.83 -16.53 2.06
C TYR A 309 -11.01 -18.06 2.01
N ARG A 310 -10.04 -18.74 1.37
CA ARG A 310 -10.00 -20.21 1.25
C ARG A 310 -9.54 -20.86 2.55
N SER A 311 -9.88 -22.14 2.73
CA SER A 311 -9.53 -22.90 3.95
C SER A 311 -8.02 -23.06 4.19
N THR A 312 -7.19 -22.87 3.15
CA THR A 312 -5.72 -22.90 3.25
C THR A 312 -5.18 -21.83 4.19
N VAL A 313 -5.82 -20.66 4.25
CA VAL A 313 -5.43 -19.52 5.10
C VAL A 313 -5.43 -19.91 6.58
N LEU A 314 -6.29 -20.84 7.01
CA LEU A 314 -6.32 -21.31 8.41
C LEU A 314 -5.02 -21.98 8.86
N LYS A 315 -4.18 -22.45 7.92
CA LYS A 315 -2.86 -23.03 8.22
C LYS A 315 -1.80 -21.97 8.47
N GLU A 316 -1.99 -20.76 7.94
CA GLU A 316 -1.04 -19.64 8.03
C GLU A 316 -1.28 -18.82 9.31
N ILE A 317 -2.54 -18.67 9.73
CA ILE A 317 -2.93 -17.89 10.92
C ILE A 317 -2.10 -18.22 12.19
N PRO A 318 -1.84 -19.49 12.55
CA PRO A 318 -1.07 -19.83 13.75
C PRO A 318 0.35 -19.27 13.76
N ASN A 319 0.95 -19.03 12.58
CA ASN A 319 2.32 -18.55 12.46
C ASN A 319 2.42 -17.03 12.70
N VAL A 320 1.29 -16.32 12.66
CA VAL A 320 1.28 -14.85 12.67
C VAL A 320 0.43 -14.23 13.78
N CYS A 321 -0.36 -15.01 14.52
CA CYS A 321 -1.27 -14.48 15.54
C CYS A 321 -1.26 -15.27 16.85
N GLN A 322 -0.75 -14.63 17.90
CA GLN A 322 -0.71 -15.18 19.26
C GLN A 322 -2.12 -15.39 19.86
N LEU A 323 -3.02 -14.41 19.73
CA LEU A 323 -4.38 -14.51 20.29
C LEU A 323 -5.16 -15.71 19.71
N PHE A 324 -4.96 -15.99 18.41
CA PHE A 324 -5.56 -17.17 17.79
C PHE A 324 -4.94 -18.48 18.30
N CYS A 325 -3.63 -18.51 18.55
CA CYS A 325 -2.97 -19.67 19.15
C CYS A 325 -3.50 -19.96 20.56
N GLU A 326 -3.62 -18.94 21.41
CA GLU A 326 -4.20 -19.07 22.75
C GLU A 326 -5.62 -19.63 22.71
N PHE A 327 -6.45 -19.12 21.81
CA PHE A 327 -7.80 -19.62 21.57
C PHE A 327 -7.81 -21.09 21.12
N ARG A 328 -7.01 -21.40 20.08
CA ARG A 328 -6.95 -22.73 19.46
C ARG A 328 -6.43 -23.80 20.40
N ASN A 329 -5.44 -23.45 21.23
CA ASN A 329 -4.77 -24.36 22.15
C ASN A 329 -5.43 -24.40 23.53
N GLY A 330 -6.33 -23.46 23.84
CA GLY A 330 -6.99 -23.35 25.13
C GLY A 330 -6.02 -22.99 26.25
N GLU A 331 -5.11 -22.06 25.97
CA GLU A 331 -4.08 -21.62 26.92
C GLU A 331 -4.67 -20.76 28.04
N ARG A 332 -5.71 -19.96 27.73
CA ARG A 332 -6.47 -19.17 28.70
C ARG A 332 -7.92 -18.96 28.27
N HIS A 333 -8.72 -18.43 29.20
CA HIS A 333 -10.05 -17.91 28.90
C HIS A 333 -9.94 -16.58 28.14
N LEU A 334 -10.58 -16.50 26.98
CA LEU A 334 -10.73 -15.26 26.21
C LEU A 334 -12.03 -14.55 26.58
N ASP A 335 -12.00 -13.22 26.67
CA ASP A 335 -13.19 -12.43 26.92
C ASP A 335 -14.13 -12.35 25.70
N HIS A 336 -15.29 -11.73 25.88
CA HIS A 336 -16.28 -11.65 24.82
C HIS A 336 -15.79 -10.82 23.62
N ALA A 337 -15.06 -9.72 23.83
CA ALA A 337 -14.57 -8.88 22.76
C ALA A 337 -13.52 -9.62 21.92
N GLU A 338 -12.60 -10.32 22.59
CA GLU A 338 -11.59 -11.18 21.96
C GLU A 338 -12.24 -12.28 21.11
N LEU A 339 -13.20 -13.01 21.68
CA LEU A 339 -13.92 -14.07 20.98
C LEU A 339 -14.74 -13.55 19.80
N PHE A 340 -15.41 -12.40 19.96
CA PHE A 340 -16.22 -11.80 18.90
C PHE A 340 -15.34 -11.31 17.74
N GLY A 341 -14.21 -10.67 18.05
CA GLY A 341 -13.24 -10.24 17.05
C GLY A 341 -12.63 -11.40 16.27
N LEU A 342 -12.23 -12.48 16.97
CA LEU A 342 -11.75 -13.70 16.31
C LEU A 342 -12.85 -14.35 15.46
N MET A 343 -14.09 -14.44 15.98
CA MET A 343 -15.22 -15.00 15.24
C MET A 343 -15.45 -14.24 13.92
N ASN A 344 -15.52 -12.90 13.96
CA ASN A 344 -15.75 -12.06 12.78
C ASN A 344 -14.64 -12.17 11.73
N ASN A 345 -13.41 -12.43 12.15
CA ASN A 345 -12.34 -12.80 11.22
C ASN A 345 -12.57 -14.20 10.64
N LEU A 346 -12.84 -15.22 11.46
CA LEU A 346 -12.95 -16.61 11.02
C LEU A 346 -14.20 -16.92 10.18
N ILE A 347 -15.32 -16.20 10.35
CA ILE A 347 -16.51 -16.38 9.50
C ILE A 347 -16.24 -16.07 8.02
N ASN A 348 -15.20 -15.27 7.74
CA ASN A 348 -14.81 -14.88 6.38
C ASN A 348 -13.88 -15.91 5.69
N VAL A 349 -13.49 -16.98 6.40
CA VAL A 349 -12.68 -18.09 5.88
C VAL A 349 -13.53 -19.35 5.69
N GLU A 350 -13.35 -20.08 4.59
CA GLU A 350 -13.94 -21.41 4.38
C GLU A 350 -13.59 -22.34 5.57
N SER A 351 -14.61 -22.95 6.17
CA SER A 351 -14.51 -23.78 7.38
C SER A 351 -14.04 -23.07 8.66
N GLY A 352 -13.75 -21.77 8.63
CA GLY A 352 -13.26 -21.02 9.80
C GLY A 352 -14.28 -20.93 10.94
N PHE A 353 -15.57 -20.74 10.62
CA PHE A 353 -16.63 -20.74 11.65
C PHE A 353 -16.84 -22.11 12.30
N ALA A 354 -16.71 -23.19 11.52
CA ALA A 354 -16.78 -24.54 12.04
C ALA A 354 -15.61 -24.83 12.99
N LEU A 355 -14.41 -24.35 12.64
CA LEU A 355 -13.24 -24.41 13.51
C LEU A 355 -13.48 -23.64 14.82
N PHE A 356 -13.99 -22.41 14.75
CA PHE A 356 -14.32 -21.62 15.94
C PHE A 356 -15.27 -22.37 16.90
N CYS A 357 -16.38 -22.92 16.37
CA CYS A 357 -17.33 -23.67 17.18
C CYS A 357 -16.72 -24.96 17.77
N ALA A 358 -15.92 -25.69 16.99
CA ALA A 358 -15.26 -26.90 17.46
C ALA A 358 -14.25 -26.60 18.59
N THR A 359 -13.52 -25.48 18.49
CA THR A 359 -12.61 -25.02 19.55
C THR A 359 -13.37 -24.66 20.82
N LEU A 360 -14.48 -23.93 20.73
CA LEU A 360 -15.31 -23.63 21.91
C LEU A 360 -15.79 -24.91 22.61
N SER A 361 -16.29 -25.89 21.84
CA SER A 361 -16.73 -27.18 22.40
C SER A 361 -15.59 -28.03 22.98
N ARG A 362 -14.34 -27.80 22.56
CA ARG A 362 -13.17 -28.51 23.08
C ARG A 362 -12.76 -28.06 24.47
N TYR A 363 -13.06 -26.81 24.84
CA TYR A 363 -12.66 -26.21 26.11
C TYR A 363 -13.88 -25.75 26.95
N PRO A 364 -14.76 -26.68 27.37
CA PRO A 364 -15.99 -26.34 28.12
C PRO A 364 -15.72 -25.72 29.49
N GLN A 365 -14.53 -25.91 30.06
CA GLN A 365 -14.10 -25.25 31.29
C GLN A 365 -13.94 -23.73 31.15
N TYR A 366 -13.73 -23.25 29.91
CA TYR A 366 -13.65 -21.82 29.60
C TYR A 366 -14.93 -21.33 28.91
N TYR A 367 -15.58 -22.16 28.10
CA TYR A 367 -16.67 -21.71 27.24
C TYR A 367 -17.94 -22.54 27.45
N ASP A 368 -18.87 -22.01 28.24
CA ASP A 368 -20.16 -22.62 28.56
C ASP A 368 -21.32 -22.17 27.63
N LYS A 369 -21.12 -21.07 26.89
CA LYS A 369 -22.13 -20.43 26.03
C LYS A 369 -22.03 -20.81 24.53
N VAL A 370 -21.66 -22.05 24.21
CA VAL A 370 -21.42 -22.49 22.80
C VAL A 370 -22.62 -22.28 21.88
N GLU A 371 -23.83 -22.63 22.33
CA GLU A 371 -25.04 -22.48 21.50
C GLU A 371 -25.37 -21.01 21.19
N LYS A 372 -25.08 -20.10 22.12
CA LYS A 372 -25.23 -18.65 21.91
C LYS A 372 -24.24 -18.15 20.86
N TRP A 373 -22.98 -18.59 20.93
CA TRP A 373 -21.96 -18.27 19.92
C TRP A 373 -22.30 -18.82 18.52
N LYS A 374 -22.92 -19.99 18.43
CA LYS A 374 -23.43 -20.52 17.15
C LYS A 374 -24.50 -19.60 16.55
N VAL A 375 -25.39 -19.07 17.38
CA VAL A 375 -26.42 -18.12 16.94
C VAL A 375 -25.80 -16.79 16.51
N ASP A 376 -24.89 -16.23 17.30
CA ASP A 376 -24.19 -14.97 17.00
C ASP A 376 -23.37 -15.05 15.72
N GLY A 377 -22.62 -16.15 15.52
CA GLY A 377 -21.81 -16.32 14.31
C GLY A 377 -22.67 -16.54 13.07
N GLN A 378 -23.78 -17.26 13.18
CA GLN A 378 -24.74 -17.38 12.07
C GLN A 378 -25.39 -16.04 11.74
N TYR A 379 -25.75 -15.24 12.76
CA TYR A 379 -26.24 -13.88 12.57
C TYR A 379 -25.21 -13.03 11.82
N SER A 380 -23.94 -13.08 12.23
CA SER A 380 -22.84 -12.31 11.62
C SER A 380 -22.59 -12.72 10.15
N ILE A 381 -22.64 -14.02 9.85
CA ILE A 381 -22.60 -14.54 8.46
C ILE A 381 -23.78 -14.01 7.64
N ASP A 382 -24.97 -14.00 8.24
CA ASP A 382 -26.18 -13.59 7.54
C ASP A 382 -26.26 -12.08 7.31
N GLN A 383 -25.69 -11.29 8.21
CA GLN A 383 -25.53 -9.84 8.04
C GLN A 383 -24.34 -9.44 7.17
N GLY A 384 -23.46 -10.37 6.80
CA GLY A 384 -22.31 -10.07 5.94
C GLY A 384 -21.19 -9.31 6.66
N TYR A 385 -20.91 -9.66 7.92
CA TYR A 385 -19.87 -9.00 8.72
C TYR A 385 -18.49 -9.19 8.09
N LEU A 386 -17.75 -8.09 7.96
CA LEU A 386 -16.37 -8.06 7.46
C LEU A 386 -15.36 -8.42 8.57
N PRO A 387 -14.12 -8.80 8.21
CA PRO A 387 -13.07 -9.08 9.19
C PRO A 387 -12.78 -7.87 10.10
N GLN A 388 -12.89 -8.06 11.41
CA GLN A 388 -12.73 -7.00 12.40
C GLN A 388 -11.24 -6.68 12.64
N ARG A 389 -10.90 -5.39 12.79
CA ARG A 389 -9.53 -4.93 13.05
C ARG A 389 -8.99 -5.41 14.39
N CYS A 390 -7.73 -5.82 14.42
CA CYS A 390 -7.08 -6.33 15.64
C CYS A 390 -6.99 -5.26 16.73
N SER A 391 -6.77 -3.98 16.38
CA SER A 391 -6.76 -2.86 17.33
C SER A 391 -8.04 -2.70 18.15
N GLY A 392 -9.17 -3.25 17.67
CA GLY A 392 -10.45 -3.16 18.37
C GLY A 392 -10.70 -4.23 19.44
N PHE A 393 -9.87 -5.28 19.53
CA PHE A 393 -10.12 -6.39 20.45
C PHE A 393 -8.88 -7.17 20.91
N CYS A 394 -7.73 -7.03 20.25
CA CYS A 394 -6.56 -7.87 20.50
C CYS A 394 -5.69 -7.25 21.61
N PRO A 395 -5.37 -7.99 22.69
CA PRO A 395 -4.50 -7.49 23.76
C PRO A 395 -3.06 -7.27 23.29
N TYR A 396 -2.67 -7.90 22.19
CA TYR A 396 -1.33 -7.79 21.58
C TYR A 396 -1.25 -6.70 20.51
N ALA A 397 -2.30 -5.89 20.31
CA ALA A 397 -2.33 -4.94 19.19
C ALA A 397 -1.11 -3.97 19.18
N GLU A 398 -0.68 -3.50 20.35
CA GLU A 398 0.44 -2.54 20.44
C GLU A 398 1.83 -3.19 20.24
N THR A 399 1.95 -4.50 20.46
CA THR A 399 3.24 -5.21 20.41
C THR A 399 3.36 -6.17 19.23
N CYS A 400 2.24 -6.52 18.59
CA CYS A 400 2.19 -7.45 17.47
C CYS A 400 2.43 -6.72 16.14
N THR A 401 3.33 -7.26 15.31
CA THR A 401 3.64 -6.78 13.95
C THR A 401 2.57 -7.18 12.91
N HIS A 402 1.30 -7.01 13.28
CA HIS A 402 0.15 -7.33 12.45
C HIS A 402 -0.16 -6.22 11.42
N THR A 403 -0.98 -6.56 10.43
CA THR A 403 -1.54 -5.59 9.48
C THR A 403 -2.82 -4.96 10.10
N LYS A 404 -3.96 -4.94 9.39
CA LYS A 404 -5.25 -4.44 9.90
C LYS A 404 -5.98 -5.47 10.77
N ASN A 405 -6.08 -6.70 10.29
CA ASN A 405 -6.83 -7.77 10.93
C ASN A 405 -6.12 -9.12 10.79
N LEU A 406 -6.72 -10.18 11.36
CA LEU A 406 -6.14 -11.51 11.37
C LEU A 406 -5.87 -12.04 9.96
N LEU A 407 -6.81 -11.83 9.03
CA LEU A 407 -6.76 -12.40 7.70
C LEU A 407 -5.79 -11.66 6.78
N THR A 408 -5.77 -10.32 6.83
CA THR A 408 -4.80 -9.53 6.06
C THR A 408 -3.37 -9.76 6.55
N THR A 409 -3.20 -10.16 7.82
CA THR A 409 -1.88 -10.50 8.38
C THR A 409 -1.44 -11.90 7.97
N ALA A 410 -2.36 -12.87 8.01
CA ALA A 410 -2.05 -14.25 7.64
C ALA A 410 -1.89 -14.43 6.12
N HIS A 411 -2.76 -13.76 5.35
CA HIS A 411 -2.82 -13.89 3.90
C HIS A 411 -3.00 -12.52 3.24
N PRO A 412 -1.92 -11.72 3.17
CA PRO A 412 -1.95 -10.44 2.47
C PRO A 412 -2.38 -10.64 1.01
N GLY A 413 -3.29 -9.80 0.51
CA GLY A 413 -3.72 -9.85 -0.90
C GLY A 413 -2.56 -9.53 -1.86
N ARG A 414 -2.70 -9.87 -3.14
CA ARG A 414 -1.67 -9.54 -4.14
C ARG A 414 -1.41 -8.04 -4.30
N SER A 415 -2.42 -7.21 -4.03
CA SER A 415 -2.32 -5.75 -4.02
C SER A 415 -2.02 -5.18 -2.64
N PHE A 416 -1.58 -6.01 -1.68
CA PHE A 416 -1.26 -5.54 -0.35
C PHE A 416 -0.13 -4.50 -0.39
N LEU A 417 -0.41 -3.33 0.18
CA LEU A 417 0.50 -2.21 0.37
C LEU A 417 0.13 -1.54 1.70
N GLU A 418 1.10 -1.40 2.59
CA GLU A 418 0.94 -0.75 3.88
C GLU A 418 2.13 0.17 4.13
N ARG A 419 1.87 1.42 4.51
CA ARG A 419 2.93 2.36 4.90
C ARG A 419 3.46 1.97 6.28
N ASP A 420 4.77 1.85 6.41
CA ASP A 420 5.43 1.68 7.69
C ASP A 420 5.30 2.99 8.50
N LYS A 421 4.63 2.92 9.64
CA LYS A 421 4.40 4.07 10.52
C LYS A 421 5.68 4.60 11.16
N ASN A 422 6.72 3.77 11.25
CA ASN A 422 7.99 4.17 11.83
C ASN A 422 8.92 4.83 10.81
N PHE A 423 8.59 4.76 9.51
CA PHE A 423 9.38 5.35 8.45
C PHE A 423 9.06 6.83 8.26
N HIS A 424 10.02 7.68 8.62
CA HIS A 424 9.91 9.13 8.51
C HIS A 424 10.98 9.66 7.57
N GLU A 425 10.56 10.25 6.45
CA GLU A 425 11.46 10.95 5.54
C GLU A 425 11.62 12.42 5.97
N VAL A 426 12.85 12.91 5.96
CA VAL A 426 13.17 14.31 6.24
C VAL A 426 13.51 14.99 4.93
N TYR A 427 12.80 16.07 4.63
CA TYR A 427 13.05 16.88 3.43
C TYR A 427 13.56 18.27 3.78
N TYR A 428 14.38 18.80 2.89
CA TYR A 428 15.04 20.09 3.02
C TYR A 428 14.62 21.04 1.88
N PRO A 429 14.75 22.37 2.06
CA PRO A 429 14.62 23.32 0.97
C PRO A 429 15.55 22.98 -0.20
N LEU A 430 15.09 23.22 -1.44
CA LEU A 430 15.84 22.87 -2.65
C LEU A 430 17.21 23.56 -2.69
N GLU A 431 17.31 24.79 -2.21
CA GLU A 431 18.56 25.56 -2.16
C GLU A 431 19.59 24.90 -1.22
N GLU A 432 19.12 24.28 -0.14
CA GLU A 432 19.97 23.56 0.82
C GLU A 432 20.48 22.26 0.22
N VAL A 433 19.60 21.52 -0.46
CA VAL A 433 19.98 20.30 -1.21
C VAL A 433 21.00 20.63 -2.32
N GLN A 434 20.81 21.73 -3.05
CA GLN A 434 21.76 22.16 -4.07
C GLN A 434 23.13 22.53 -3.49
N ARG A 435 23.14 23.16 -2.32
CA ARG A 435 24.38 23.47 -1.59
C ARG A 435 25.06 22.19 -1.13
N ASP A 436 24.32 21.24 -0.55
CA ASP A 436 24.83 19.95 -0.10
C ASP A 436 25.51 19.18 -1.26
N ILE A 437 24.84 19.05 -2.41
CA ILE A 437 25.42 18.43 -3.62
C ILE A 437 26.71 19.13 -4.05
N ARG A 438 26.72 20.46 -4.05
CA ARG A 438 27.90 21.24 -4.43
C ARG A 438 29.05 21.03 -3.45
N ASP A 439 28.75 21.05 -2.15
CA ASP A 439 29.73 20.86 -1.09
C ASP A 439 30.31 19.44 -1.16
N SER A 440 29.49 18.41 -1.37
CA SER A 440 29.96 17.03 -1.59
C SER A 440 30.91 16.92 -2.78
N ILE A 441 30.58 17.53 -3.93
CA ILE A 441 31.48 17.52 -5.10
C ILE A 441 32.78 18.30 -4.79
N SER A 442 32.69 19.43 -4.09
CA SER A 442 33.86 20.23 -3.72
C SER A 442 34.78 19.48 -2.74
N MET A 443 34.22 18.76 -1.77
CA MET A 443 34.98 17.89 -0.86
C MET A 443 35.66 16.78 -1.64
N ALA A 444 34.93 16.14 -2.56
CA ALA A 444 35.46 15.09 -3.42
C ALA A 444 36.65 15.55 -4.26
N LEU A 445 36.77 16.84 -4.62
CA LEU A 445 37.92 17.37 -5.35
C LEU A 445 39.19 17.55 -4.51
N SER A 446 39.09 17.58 -3.18
CA SER A 446 40.21 17.88 -2.29
C SER A 446 41.39 16.90 -2.43
N PRO A 447 42.65 17.37 -2.26
CA PRO A 447 43.82 16.49 -2.30
C PRO A 447 43.78 15.46 -1.16
N GLY A 448 43.93 14.17 -1.48
CA GLY A 448 43.98 13.08 -0.49
C GLY A 448 42.66 12.34 -0.22
N GLY A 449 41.58 12.65 -0.95
CA GLY A 449 40.33 11.86 -0.92
C GLY A 449 40.42 10.57 -1.75
N SER A 450 39.44 9.69 -1.57
CA SER A 450 39.35 8.39 -2.25
C SER A 450 39.40 8.47 -3.77
N ASN A 451 39.83 7.38 -4.41
CA ASN A 451 39.87 7.27 -5.86
C ASN A 451 38.48 7.31 -6.49
N PHE A 452 37.47 6.79 -5.78
CA PHE A 452 36.07 6.86 -6.15
C PHE A 452 35.27 7.63 -5.09
N THR A 453 34.51 8.62 -5.53
CA THR A 453 33.50 9.27 -4.68
C THR A 453 32.15 9.16 -5.36
N ILE A 454 31.19 8.50 -4.71
CA ILE A 454 29.81 8.35 -5.17
C ILE A 454 28.95 9.36 -4.42
N ILE A 455 28.22 10.17 -5.17
CA ILE A 455 27.32 11.20 -4.66
C ILE A 455 25.91 10.85 -5.14
N SER A 456 25.10 10.35 -4.20
CA SER A 456 23.70 10.02 -4.44
C SER A 456 22.85 11.28 -4.27
N ALA A 457 22.30 11.79 -5.37
CA ALA A 457 21.61 13.08 -5.42
C ALA A 457 20.33 13.00 -6.26
N GLN A 458 19.21 13.43 -5.67
CA GLN A 458 17.86 13.33 -6.22
C GLN A 458 17.73 13.87 -7.67
N THR A 459 16.84 13.25 -8.46
CA THR A 459 16.57 13.66 -9.84
C THR A 459 15.97 15.06 -9.89
N GLY A 460 16.54 15.96 -10.70
CA GLY A 460 16.10 17.35 -10.82
C GLY A 460 16.68 18.33 -9.77
N ALA A 461 17.44 17.83 -8.77
CA ALA A 461 18.02 18.68 -7.73
C ALA A 461 18.99 19.73 -8.29
N GLY A 462 19.75 19.38 -9.34
CA GLY A 462 20.66 20.31 -10.00
C GLY A 462 22.08 19.79 -10.21
N LYS A 463 22.30 18.46 -10.19
CA LYS A 463 23.59 17.79 -10.40
C LYS A 463 24.48 18.46 -11.46
N THR A 464 23.97 18.56 -12.69
CA THR A 464 24.67 19.19 -13.83
C THR A 464 25.04 20.65 -13.57
N PHE A 465 24.18 21.40 -12.90
CA PHE A 465 24.48 22.79 -12.58
C PHE A 465 25.60 22.88 -11.54
N SER A 466 25.60 22.02 -10.52
CA SER A 466 26.60 22.01 -9.46
C SER A 466 28.00 21.72 -10.00
N TYR A 467 28.20 20.63 -10.75
CA TYR A 467 29.54 20.31 -11.25
C TYR A 467 30.02 21.30 -12.32
N LEU A 468 29.15 21.86 -13.16
CA LEU A 468 29.56 22.89 -14.14
C LEU A 468 29.96 24.20 -13.46
N SER A 469 29.33 24.54 -12.33
CA SER A 469 29.70 25.71 -11.52
C SER A 469 31.08 25.53 -10.90
N ILE A 470 31.35 24.34 -10.35
CA ILE A 470 32.66 23.98 -9.80
C ILE A 470 33.75 24.02 -10.88
N MET A 471 33.47 23.56 -12.10
CA MET A 471 34.40 23.70 -13.23
C MET A 471 34.69 25.17 -13.57
N ALA A 472 33.75 26.09 -13.36
CA ALA A 472 33.96 27.51 -13.59
C ALA A 472 34.87 28.13 -12.52
N GLU A 473 34.81 27.60 -11.30
CA GLU A 473 35.58 28.05 -10.13
C GLU A 473 37.01 27.51 -10.14
N HIS A 474 37.25 26.40 -10.84
CA HIS A 474 38.55 25.75 -10.99
C HIS A 474 39.03 25.72 -12.46
N PRO A 475 39.28 26.89 -13.11
CA PRO A 475 39.70 26.95 -14.51
C PRO A 475 41.09 26.33 -14.76
N GLU A 476 41.89 26.13 -13.71
CA GLU A 476 43.20 25.47 -13.74
C GLU A 476 43.10 23.95 -13.91
N MET A 477 41.98 23.34 -13.49
CA MET A 477 41.77 21.90 -13.55
C MET A 477 41.16 21.46 -14.90
N ARG A 478 41.57 20.30 -15.35
CA ARG A 478 41.08 19.64 -16.57
C ARG A 478 40.11 18.55 -16.19
N PHE A 479 38.83 18.83 -16.44
CA PHE A 479 37.74 17.91 -16.12
C PHE A 479 37.39 17.04 -17.33
N LEU A 480 37.19 15.74 -17.08
CA LEU A 480 36.51 14.84 -18.00
C LEU A 480 35.09 14.60 -17.50
N ILE A 481 34.07 15.02 -18.25
CA ILE A 481 32.67 14.68 -17.93
C ILE A 481 32.22 13.53 -18.84
N ALA A 482 31.71 12.46 -18.25
CA ALA A 482 31.15 11.32 -18.97
C ALA A 482 29.63 11.23 -18.69
N ALA A 483 28.84 11.05 -19.75
CA ALA A 483 27.39 10.88 -19.70
C ALA A 483 26.94 9.55 -20.35
N PRO A 484 25.78 8.98 -20.02
CA PRO A 484 25.34 7.69 -20.56
C PRO A 484 25.06 7.75 -22.06
N THR A 485 24.41 8.82 -22.54
CA THR A 485 23.94 8.94 -23.94
C THR A 485 24.56 10.12 -24.67
N ASN A 486 24.54 10.07 -26.01
CA ASN A 486 24.96 11.22 -26.83
C ASN A 486 24.00 12.42 -26.67
N LEU A 487 22.72 12.18 -26.37
CA LEU A 487 21.73 13.23 -26.12
C LEU A 487 22.09 14.02 -24.86
N LEU A 488 22.33 13.33 -23.73
CA LEU A 488 22.70 14.00 -22.49
C LEU A 488 24.07 14.69 -22.62
N LYS A 489 25.04 14.06 -23.29
CA LYS A 489 26.34 14.66 -23.61
C LYS A 489 26.18 16.01 -24.34
N ASP A 490 25.29 16.08 -25.32
CA ASP A 490 25.04 17.28 -26.11
C ASP A 490 24.29 18.35 -25.30
N GLU A 491 23.39 17.95 -24.41
CA GLU A 491 22.72 18.83 -23.46
C GLU A 491 23.72 19.48 -22.48
N ILE A 492 24.58 18.67 -21.84
CA ILE A 492 25.62 19.15 -20.92
C ILE A 492 26.56 20.12 -21.63
N TYR A 493 26.99 19.80 -22.86
CA TYR A 493 27.84 20.69 -23.65
C TYR A 493 27.16 22.03 -23.95
N THR A 494 25.86 22.02 -24.24
CA THR A 494 25.09 23.25 -24.47
C THR A 494 25.00 24.10 -23.20
N LYS A 495 24.76 23.47 -22.04
CA LYS A 495 24.78 24.13 -20.72
C LYS A 495 26.16 24.72 -20.39
N ALA A 496 27.23 23.96 -20.62
CA ALA A 496 28.60 24.42 -20.40
C ALA A 496 28.97 25.61 -21.32
N LYS A 497 28.51 25.62 -22.57
CA LYS A 497 28.71 26.76 -23.48
C LYS A 497 27.94 28.01 -23.06
N LYS A 498 26.71 27.86 -22.57
CA LYS A 498 25.94 28.96 -21.96
C LYS A 498 26.66 29.54 -20.74
N ALA A 499 27.30 28.69 -19.94
CA ALA A 499 28.16 29.08 -18.82
C ALA A 499 29.56 29.60 -19.24
N LYS A 500 29.82 29.77 -20.55
CA LYS A 500 31.10 30.27 -21.11
C LYS A 500 32.32 29.42 -20.75
N LEU A 501 32.13 28.12 -20.49
CA LEU A 501 33.23 27.20 -20.16
C LEU A 501 34.04 26.80 -21.40
N ALA A 502 35.36 26.75 -21.22
CA ALA A 502 36.33 26.30 -22.22
C ALA A 502 36.35 24.76 -22.31
N VAL A 503 35.24 24.18 -22.74
CA VAL A 503 35.06 22.73 -22.87
C VAL A 503 34.93 22.29 -24.33
N CYS A 504 35.40 21.09 -24.63
CA CYS A 504 35.21 20.43 -25.91
C CYS A 504 34.34 19.17 -25.76
N LYS A 505 33.67 18.72 -26.83
CA LYS A 505 32.89 17.47 -26.81
C LYS A 505 33.37 16.47 -27.84
N THR A 506 33.33 15.18 -27.51
CA THR A 506 33.66 14.12 -28.47
C THR A 506 32.62 14.07 -29.60
N PRO A 507 33.05 13.94 -30.88
CA PRO A 507 32.13 13.86 -32.00
C PRO A 507 31.35 12.54 -31.99
N SER A 508 30.09 12.58 -32.40
CA SER A 508 29.25 11.40 -32.64
C SER A 508 29.11 11.15 -34.15
N LEU A 509 29.12 9.88 -34.56
CA LEU A 509 28.80 9.48 -35.94
C LEU A 509 27.32 9.65 -36.25
N GLU A 510 26.44 9.49 -35.26
CA GLU A 510 24.99 9.63 -35.40
C GLU A 510 24.60 11.02 -35.92
N SER A 511 25.35 12.06 -35.56
CA SER A 511 25.14 13.44 -36.03
C SER A 511 25.37 13.63 -37.53
N TYR A 512 25.91 12.63 -38.22
CA TYR A 512 26.19 12.65 -39.65
C TYR A 512 25.40 11.56 -40.40
N LYS A 513 24.50 10.84 -39.72
CA LYS A 513 23.83 9.65 -40.25
C LYS A 513 23.15 9.89 -41.60
N ASP A 514 22.39 10.98 -41.71
CA ASP A 514 21.59 11.29 -42.90
C ASP A 514 22.48 11.66 -44.12
N ASP A 515 23.73 12.05 -43.87
CA ASP A 515 24.71 12.42 -44.90
C ASP A 515 25.69 11.27 -45.23
N ILE A 516 25.58 10.12 -44.56
CA ILE A 516 26.42 8.93 -44.82
C ILE A 516 25.64 7.97 -45.74
N PRO A 517 26.21 7.54 -46.88
CA PRO A 517 25.60 6.53 -47.74
C PRO A 517 25.17 5.28 -46.96
N SER A 518 23.95 4.78 -47.22
CA SER A 518 23.33 3.69 -46.46
C SER A 518 24.21 2.44 -46.35
N LEU A 519 24.89 2.06 -47.44
CA LEU A 519 25.82 0.93 -47.48
C LEU A 519 26.93 1.05 -46.41
N TYR A 520 27.54 2.23 -46.27
CA TYR A 520 28.60 2.47 -45.29
C TYR A 520 28.03 2.55 -43.88
N TRP A 521 26.87 3.19 -43.71
CA TRP A 521 26.19 3.27 -42.43
C TRP A 521 25.79 1.89 -41.89
N GLU A 522 25.21 1.04 -42.73
CA GLU A 522 24.84 -0.34 -42.39
C GLU A 522 26.05 -1.16 -41.94
N HIS A 523 27.19 -1.02 -42.62
CA HIS A 523 28.42 -1.71 -42.22
C HIS A 523 28.98 -1.17 -40.89
N ILE A 524 28.95 0.16 -40.67
CA ILE A 524 29.34 0.77 -39.39
C ILE A 524 28.44 0.27 -38.25
N GLN A 525 27.13 0.23 -38.45
CA GLN A 525 26.17 -0.29 -37.48
C GLN A 525 26.39 -1.78 -37.22
N TRP A 526 26.71 -2.55 -38.25
CA TRP A 526 27.09 -3.95 -38.13
C TRP A 526 28.36 -4.14 -37.27
N LEU A 527 29.41 -3.33 -37.49
CA LEU A 527 30.63 -3.34 -36.67
C LEU A 527 30.33 -3.03 -35.19
N TYR A 528 29.46 -2.06 -34.91
CA TYR A 528 29.02 -1.78 -33.53
C TYR A 528 28.25 -2.96 -32.91
N LYS A 529 27.34 -3.57 -33.68
CA LYS A 529 26.52 -4.70 -33.25
C LYS A 529 27.36 -5.90 -32.85
N ILE A 530 28.38 -6.24 -33.66
CA ILE A 530 29.29 -7.37 -33.38
C ILE A 530 30.39 -7.03 -32.36
N GLY A 531 30.45 -5.79 -31.86
CA GLY A 531 31.41 -5.36 -30.84
C GLY A 531 32.74 -4.84 -31.37
N LYS A 532 32.97 -4.86 -32.69
CA LYS A 532 34.19 -4.38 -33.36
C LYS A 532 34.25 -2.85 -33.50
N SER A 533 34.00 -2.13 -32.40
CA SER A 533 33.97 -0.66 -32.39
C SER A 533 35.32 -0.02 -32.73
N LYS A 534 36.44 -0.72 -32.49
CA LYS A 534 37.80 -0.27 -32.83
C LYS A 534 38.06 -0.26 -34.34
N GLU A 535 37.40 -1.14 -35.10
CA GLU A 535 37.57 -1.28 -36.56
C GLU A 535 36.80 -0.21 -37.36
N VAL A 536 35.86 0.49 -36.73
CA VAL A 536 35.06 1.56 -37.39
C VAL A 536 35.96 2.66 -37.95
N ILE A 537 37.00 3.09 -37.21
CA ILE A 537 37.90 4.16 -37.69
C ILE A 537 38.80 3.68 -38.85
N PRO A 538 39.48 2.53 -38.76
CA PRO A 538 40.15 1.92 -39.90
C PRO A 538 39.24 1.80 -41.12
N TYR A 539 38.01 1.30 -40.96
CA TYR A 539 37.04 1.17 -42.04
C TYR A 539 36.69 2.52 -42.68
N ILE A 540 36.41 3.56 -41.87
CA ILE A 540 36.15 4.92 -42.38
C ILE A 540 37.37 5.45 -43.14
N LYS A 541 38.59 5.23 -42.65
CA LYS A 541 39.82 5.66 -43.35
C LYS A 541 39.99 4.93 -44.68
N GLU A 542 39.66 3.64 -44.76
CA GLU A 542 39.66 2.87 -46.02
C GLU A 542 38.60 3.37 -47.00
N ILE A 543 37.39 3.70 -46.53
CA ILE A 543 36.36 4.32 -47.38
C ILE A 543 36.88 5.63 -47.95
N LEU A 544 37.44 6.51 -47.11
CA LEU A 544 37.93 7.83 -47.53
C LEU A 544 39.12 7.77 -48.52
N LYS A 545 39.81 6.63 -48.64
CA LYS A 545 40.81 6.40 -49.70
C LYS A 545 40.18 6.09 -51.05
N ARG A 546 38.99 5.49 -51.08
CA ARG A 546 38.32 4.96 -52.28
C ARG A 546 37.18 5.84 -52.76
N ASP A 547 36.45 6.46 -51.84
CA ASP A 547 35.28 7.28 -52.11
C ASP A 547 35.33 8.59 -51.31
N ARG A 548 34.79 9.66 -51.89
CA ARG A 548 34.79 10.99 -51.30
C ARG A 548 33.49 11.22 -50.55
N CYS A 549 33.46 10.86 -49.27
CA CYS A 549 32.33 11.12 -48.37
C CYS A 549 32.62 12.33 -47.46
N PRO A 550 32.03 13.52 -47.73
CA PRO A 550 32.28 14.73 -46.93
C PRO A 550 31.92 14.58 -45.46
N ALA A 551 30.83 13.85 -45.15
CA ALA A 551 30.36 13.60 -43.80
C ALA A 551 31.38 12.81 -42.96
N LEU A 552 31.87 11.70 -43.52
CA LEU A 552 32.91 10.88 -42.88
C LEU A 552 34.25 11.64 -42.76
N GLN A 553 34.62 12.44 -43.77
CA GLN A 553 35.81 13.28 -43.71
C GLN A 553 35.70 14.34 -42.62
N ALA A 554 34.55 15.00 -42.50
CA ALA A 554 34.28 15.98 -41.45
C ALA A 554 34.37 15.35 -40.06
N PHE A 555 33.81 14.14 -39.89
CA PHE A 555 33.91 13.38 -38.65
C PHE A 555 35.38 13.07 -38.26
N ILE A 556 36.19 12.54 -39.19
CA ILE A 556 37.61 12.22 -38.93
C ILE A 556 38.40 13.49 -38.61
N ASN A 557 38.24 14.54 -39.42
CA ASN A 557 38.92 15.82 -39.18
C ASN A 557 38.58 16.41 -37.81
N LYS A 558 37.31 16.30 -37.39
CA LYS A 558 36.87 16.75 -36.06
C LYS A 558 37.48 15.90 -34.95
N LYS A 559 37.58 14.58 -35.14
CA LYS A 559 38.22 13.67 -34.17
C LYS A 559 39.71 13.93 -34.03
N GLU A 560 40.42 14.18 -35.13
CA GLU A 560 41.86 14.50 -35.11
C GLU A 560 42.13 15.86 -34.46
N LYS A 561 41.33 16.89 -34.78
CA LYS A 561 41.39 18.19 -34.08
C LYS A 561 41.14 18.05 -32.58
N MET A 562 40.30 17.12 -32.15
CA MET A 562 40.01 16.89 -30.73
C MET A 562 41.18 16.22 -30.00
N ARG A 563 41.93 15.32 -30.66
CA ARG A 563 43.14 14.73 -30.09
C ARG A 563 44.22 15.76 -29.76
N GLN A 564 44.26 16.87 -30.51
CA GLN A 564 45.24 17.94 -30.31
C GLN A 564 44.80 19.00 -29.29
N LYS A 565 43.58 18.89 -28.73
CA LYS A 565 43.09 19.84 -27.72
C LYS A 565 43.43 19.34 -26.31
N HIS A 566 44.12 20.19 -25.57
CA HIS A 566 44.40 20.03 -24.15
C HIS A 566 43.49 20.96 -23.35
N GLY A 567 42.58 20.39 -22.56
CA GLY A 567 41.56 21.10 -21.80
C GLY A 567 40.37 20.20 -21.47
N SER A 568 39.40 20.72 -20.72
CA SER A 568 38.25 19.94 -20.26
C SER A 568 37.43 19.38 -21.42
N MET A 569 36.88 18.17 -21.23
CA MET A 569 36.19 17.41 -22.27
C MET A 569 34.90 16.79 -21.75
N ILE A 570 33.86 16.75 -22.60
CA ILE A 570 32.61 16.04 -22.36
C ILE A 570 32.51 14.88 -23.35
N THR A 571 32.21 13.69 -22.85
CA THR A 571 32.16 12.44 -23.60
C THR A 571 31.04 11.51 -23.10
N THR A 572 30.93 10.32 -23.68
CA THR A 572 30.04 9.26 -23.16
C THR A 572 30.78 8.30 -22.22
N HIS A 573 30.06 7.63 -21.31
CA HIS A 573 30.57 6.58 -20.42
C HIS A 573 31.37 5.54 -21.20
N ARG A 574 30.77 5.00 -22.27
CA ARG A 574 31.40 3.99 -23.12
C ARG A 574 32.70 4.48 -23.76
N TYR A 575 32.76 5.74 -24.19
CA TYR A 575 34.00 6.26 -24.77
C TYR A 575 35.07 6.48 -23.70
N MET A 576 34.69 6.91 -22.48
CA MET A 576 35.58 7.04 -21.33
C MET A 576 36.22 5.69 -20.95
N LEU A 577 35.43 4.63 -20.80
CA LEU A 577 35.94 3.28 -20.51
C LEU A 577 36.92 2.76 -21.58
N MET A 578 36.75 3.18 -22.84
CA MET A 578 37.63 2.80 -23.95
C MET A 578 38.88 3.67 -24.13
N MET A 579 39.03 4.80 -23.42
CA MET A 579 40.22 5.64 -23.53
C MET A 579 41.45 4.92 -22.99
N ASP A 580 42.63 5.16 -23.58
CA ASP A 580 43.90 4.69 -23.03
C ASP A 580 44.31 5.49 -21.78
N GLU A 581 45.22 4.93 -20.97
CA GLU A 581 45.72 5.57 -19.76
C GLU A 581 46.43 6.88 -20.06
N GLU A 582 47.19 6.96 -21.16
CA GLU A 582 47.87 8.18 -21.59
C GLU A 582 46.88 9.34 -21.78
N ARG A 583 45.74 9.09 -22.45
CA ARG A 583 44.72 10.10 -22.67
C ARG A 583 43.95 10.45 -21.40
N LEU A 584 43.67 9.48 -20.52
CA LEU A 584 43.01 9.76 -19.25
C LEU A 584 43.91 10.61 -18.35
N ASN A 585 45.22 10.32 -18.29
CA ASN A 585 46.19 11.07 -17.49
C ASN A 585 46.37 12.54 -17.92
N GLU A 586 45.77 12.97 -19.05
CA GLU A 586 45.69 14.39 -19.41
C GLU A 586 44.68 15.19 -18.56
N PHE A 587 43.77 14.51 -17.85
CA PHE A 587 42.73 15.10 -17.01
C PHE A 587 43.03 14.88 -15.53
N ASP A 588 42.64 15.84 -14.69
CA ASP A 588 42.87 15.79 -13.25
C ASP A 588 41.77 14.98 -12.52
N VAL A 589 40.54 15.01 -13.04
CA VAL A 589 39.38 14.35 -12.45
C VAL A 589 38.34 13.97 -13.52
N CYS A 590 37.69 12.83 -13.32
CA CYS A 590 36.57 12.37 -14.14
C CYS A 590 35.25 12.45 -13.36
N ILE A 591 34.28 13.21 -13.87
CA ILE A 591 32.92 13.28 -13.35
C ILE A 591 32.02 12.41 -14.23
N ILE A 592 31.35 11.44 -13.62
CA ILE A 592 30.42 10.51 -14.26
C ILE A 592 29.01 10.94 -13.86
N ASP A 593 28.21 11.38 -14.83
CA ASP A 593 26.82 11.81 -14.61
C ASP A 593 25.87 10.63 -14.85
N GLU A 594 24.94 10.39 -13.93
CA GLU A 594 24.04 9.22 -13.88
C GLU A 594 24.75 7.88 -13.58
N ASP A 595 23.94 6.83 -13.40
CA ASP A 595 24.40 5.49 -13.01
C ASP A 595 25.14 4.77 -14.16
N ILE A 596 26.47 4.71 -14.07
CA ILE A 596 27.30 4.01 -15.06
C ILE A 596 27.14 2.48 -15.01
N PHE A 597 26.87 1.90 -13.84
CA PHE A 597 26.77 0.46 -13.67
C PHE A 597 25.56 -0.07 -14.41
N PHE A 598 24.36 0.47 -14.14
CA PHE A 598 23.16 0.04 -14.82
C PHE A 598 23.16 0.46 -16.30
N LYS A 599 23.47 1.73 -16.57
CA LYS A 599 23.23 2.30 -17.92
C LYS A 599 24.28 1.95 -18.94
N THR A 600 25.49 1.59 -18.51
CA THR A 600 26.60 1.27 -19.43
C THR A 600 27.14 -0.13 -19.24
N ILE A 601 27.45 -0.55 -18.01
CA ILE A 601 28.09 -1.85 -17.79
C ILE A 601 27.09 -2.99 -18.05
N ILE A 602 25.92 -2.95 -17.43
CA ILE A 602 24.90 -4.01 -17.58
C ILE A 602 24.34 -4.04 -19.01
N THR A 603 24.03 -2.88 -19.60
CA THR A 603 23.52 -2.80 -20.98
C THR A 603 24.57 -3.21 -22.03
N SER A 604 25.85 -3.30 -21.67
CA SER A 604 26.93 -3.73 -22.58
C SER A 604 27.08 -5.26 -22.71
N GLN A 605 26.15 -6.03 -22.14
CA GLN A 605 26.17 -7.49 -22.20
C GLN A 605 26.37 -8.04 -23.62
N LYS A 606 27.09 -9.15 -23.71
CA LYS A 606 27.38 -9.86 -24.96
C LYS A 606 26.80 -11.25 -24.92
N GLU A 607 26.20 -11.64 -26.04
CA GLU A 607 25.58 -12.95 -26.21
C GLU A 607 26.30 -13.71 -27.33
N ILE A 608 26.68 -14.97 -27.07
CA ILE A 608 27.30 -15.85 -28.06
C ILE A 608 26.58 -17.21 -28.01
N PRO A 609 25.96 -17.67 -29.12
CA PRO A 609 25.37 -18.98 -29.17
C PRO A 609 26.39 -20.10 -28.97
N LEU A 610 26.02 -21.18 -28.27
CA LEU A 610 26.96 -22.28 -28.03
C LEU A 610 27.39 -22.98 -29.33
N SER A 611 26.55 -22.97 -30.37
CA SER A 611 26.96 -23.48 -31.70
C SER A 611 28.06 -22.64 -32.34
N ALA A 612 28.05 -21.31 -32.13
CA ALA A 612 29.10 -20.41 -32.61
C ALA A 612 30.42 -20.70 -31.89
N LEU A 613 30.41 -20.86 -30.57
CA LEU A 613 31.61 -21.25 -29.81
C LEU A 613 32.16 -22.62 -30.25
N ARG A 614 31.29 -23.60 -30.55
CA ARG A 614 31.73 -24.90 -31.10
C ARG A 614 32.41 -24.76 -32.47
N LYS A 615 31.94 -23.84 -33.32
CA LYS A 615 32.58 -23.52 -34.61
C LYS A 615 33.93 -22.84 -34.40
N LEU A 616 34.01 -21.85 -33.51
CA LEU A 616 35.26 -21.15 -33.17
C LEU A 616 36.31 -22.12 -32.63
N ARG A 617 35.93 -23.00 -31.70
CA ARG A 617 36.81 -24.04 -31.14
C ARG A 617 37.49 -24.91 -32.21
N LYS A 618 36.78 -25.24 -33.29
CA LYS A 618 37.30 -26.08 -34.39
C LYS A 618 38.28 -25.35 -35.30
N ARG A 619 38.17 -24.01 -35.38
CA ARG A 619 38.94 -23.18 -36.31
C ARG A 619 40.16 -22.54 -35.66
N THR A 620 39.99 -22.01 -34.46
CA THR A 620 41.04 -21.19 -33.83
C THR A 620 42.33 -21.99 -33.60
N PRO A 621 43.50 -21.46 -34.00
CA PRO A 621 44.80 -22.05 -33.73
C PRO A 621 45.26 -21.79 -32.28
N ASP A 622 44.68 -20.80 -31.59
CA ASP A 622 45.01 -20.44 -30.21
C ASP A 622 44.58 -21.53 -29.22
N LYS A 623 45.57 -22.14 -28.57
CA LYS A 623 45.39 -23.22 -27.60
C LYS A 623 44.70 -22.76 -26.31
N LEU A 624 44.96 -21.54 -25.85
CA LEU A 624 44.36 -20.99 -24.62
C LEU A 624 42.88 -20.69 -24.84
N LEU A 625 42.55 -20.05 -25.96
CA LEU A 625 41.17 -19.79 -26.36
C LEU A 625 40.39 -21.10 -26.53
N ARG A 626 40.97 -22.07 -27.25
CA ARG A 626 40.37 -23.40 -27.41
C ARG A 626 40.07 -24.07 -26.06
N LYS A 627 41.02 -24.01 -25.12
CA LYS A 627 40.87 -24.59 -23.77
C LYS A 627 39.81 -23.87 -22.94
N LYS A 628 39.71 -22.54 -23.03
CA LYS A 628 38.66 -21.76 -22.35
C LYS A 628 37.28 -22.12 -22.90
N ILE A 629 37.13 -22.20 -24.22
CA ILE A 629 35.88 -22.63 -24.87
C ILE A 629 35.51 -24.07 -24.46
N GLU A 630 36.47 -24.99 -24.42
CA GLU A 630 36.21 -26.39 -23.98
C GLU A 630 35.74 -26.47 -22.54
N LYS A 631 36.39 -25.74 -21.62
CA LYS A 631 35.97 -25.67 -20.23
C LYS A 631 34.56 -25.10 -20.09
N LEU A 632 34.27 -24.00 -20.80
CA LEU A 632 32.95 -23.38 -20.82
C LEU A 632 31.89 -24.36 -21.32
N LEU A 633 32.11 -24.99 -22.48
CA LEU A 633 31.16 -25.94 -23.08
C LEU A 633 30.95 -27.19 -22.21
N ASN A 634 31.94 -27.60 -21.41
CA ASN A 634 31.79 -28.73 -20.49
C ASN A 634 31.01 -28.33 -19.23
N LYS A 635 31.34 -27.20 -18.60
CA LYS A 635 30.60 -26.68 -17.44
C LYS A 635 29.15 -26.33 -17.79
N ALA A 636 28.93 -25.77 -18.98
CA ALA A 636 27.61 -25.44 -19.53
C ALA A 636 26.72 -26.67 -19.80
N LYS A 637 27.14 -27.90 -19.49
CA LYS A 637 26.24 -29.06 -19.49
C LYS A 637 25.46 -29.21 -18.19
N THR A 638 26.00 -28.71 -17.08
CA THR A 638 25.47 -28.96 -15.73
C THR A 638 25.26 -27.69 -14.91
N GLN A 639 25.87 -26.56 -15.29
CA GLN A 639 25.81 -25.29 -14.57
C GLN A 639 25.23 -24.19 -15.46
N THR A 640 24.54 -23.21 -14.86
CA THR A 640 24.14 -21.97 -15.53
C THR A 640 25.10 -20.83 -15.22
N CYS A 641 25.57 -20.70 -13.97
CA CYS A 641 26.60 -19.74 -13.59
C CYS A 641 27.99 -20.36 -13.73
N ILE A 642 28.84 -19.74 -14.54
CA ILE A 642 30.16 -20.28 -14.88
C ILE A 642 31.24 -19.25 -14.62
N GLU A 643 32.25 -19.64 -13.86
CA GLU A 643 33.47 -18.86 -13.68
C GLU A 643 34.67 -19.54 -14.38
N LEU A 644 35.45 -18.72 -15.11
CA LEU A 644 36.65 -19.09 -15.84
C LEU A 644 37.67 -17.96 -15.77
N LYS A 645 38.96 -18.28 -15.70
CA LYS A 645 40.02 -17.25 -15.69
C LYS A 645 40.05 -16.43 -16.98
N SER A 646 40.36 -15.14 -16.87
CA SER A 646 40.68 -14.26 -18.01
C SER A 646 41.95 -14.73 -18.76
N ILE A 647 42.04 -14.37 -20.04
CA ILE A 647 43.22 -14.58 -20.88
C ILE A 647 43.73 -13.21 -21.30
N LEU A 648 44.87 -12.78 -20.75
CA LEU A 648 45.50 -11.47 -21.01
C LEU A 648 46.45 -11.52 -22.24
N ASP A 649 47.12 -12.66 -22.47
CA ASP A 649 48.19 -12.83 -23.47
C ASP A 649 47.77 -13.66 -24.71
N SER A 650 46.62 -13.37 -25.34
CA SER A 650 46.30 -14.02 -26.62
C SER A 650 47.11 -13.37 -27.76
N GLN A 651 48.38 -13.76 -27.90
CA GLN A 651 49.28 -13.23 -28.94
C GLN A 651 48.92 -13.71 -30.37
N ASP A 652 48.03 -14.70 -30.49
CA ASP A 652 47.70 -15.40 -31.74
C ASP A 652 46.19 -15.38 -32.10
N ILE A 653 45.43 -14.33 -31.75
CA ILE A 653 44.12 -14.15 -32.41
C ILE A 653 44.41 -13.69 -33.84
N SER A 654 44.47 -14.62 -34.78
CA SER A 654 44.71 -14.29 -36.20
C SER A 654 43.63 -13.33 -36.71
N GLU A 655 44.02 -12.38 -37.59
CA GLU A 655 43.06 -11.50 -38.29
C GLU A 655 42.00 -12.35 -39.05
N GLU A 656 42.37 -13.54 -39.52
CA GLU A 656 41.48 -14.52 -40.14
C GLU A 656 40.41 -15.11 -39.19
N ASP A 657 40.71 -15.33 -37.90
CA ASP A 657 39.72 -15.75 -36.91
C ASP A 657 38.73 -14.63 -36.57
N GLN A 658 39.17 -13.38 -36.61
CA GLN A 658 38.33 -12.20 -36.38
C GLN A 658 37.44 -11.85 -37.58
N ASP A 659 37.88 -12.12 -38.81
CA ASP A 659 37.09 -11.85 -40.03
C ASP A 659 35.95 -12.86 -40.25
N VAL A 660 36.10 -14.07 -39.72
CA VAL A 660 35.12 -15.16 -39.91
C VAL A 660 34.15 -15.32 -38.73
N PHE A 661 34.52 -14.82 -37.53
CA PHE A 661 33.68 -14.92 -36.33
C PHE A 661 32.98 -13.59 -36.01
N PRO A 662 31.64 -13.51 -36.08
CA PRO A 662 30.89 -12.26 -35.97
C PRO A 662 30.70 -11.79 -34.52
N TYR A 663 31.58 -12.18 -33.59
CA TYR A 663 31.50 -11.81 -32.17
C TYR A 663 32.87 -11.37 -31.63
N ASP A 664 32.86 -10.51 -30.62
CA ASP A 664 34.06 -9.95 -30.00
C ASP A 664 34.81 -10.99 -29.14
N ILE A 665 35.75 -11.70 -29.77
CA ILE A 665 36.59 -12.73 -29.14
C ILE A 665 37.43 -12.12 -28.02
N THR A 666 37.93 -10.89 -28.18
CA THR A 666 38.78 -10.23 -27.18
C THR A 666 38.03 -10.06 -25.86
N GLN A 667 36.78 -9.59 -25.89
CA GLN A 667 35.99 -9.45 -24.67
C GLN A 667 35.61 -10.79 -24.06
N PHE A 668 35.34 -11.81 -24.88
CA PHE A 668 35.14 -13.17 -24.39
C PHE A 668 36.38 -13.74 -23.68
N CYS A 669 37.58 -13.47 -24.20
CA CYS A 669 38.83 -13.86 -23.58
C CYS A 669 39.03 -13.21 -22.20
N LEU A 670 38.67 -11.93 -22.07
CA LEU A 670 38.81 -11.17 -20.84
C LEU A 670 37.71 -11.49 -19.81
N ALA A 671 36.50 -11.84 -20.25
CA ALA A 671 35.38 -12.10 -19.35
C ALA A 671 35.64 -13.31 -18.44
N GLU A 672 35.32 -13.18 -17.15
CA GLU A 672 35.55 -14.23 -16.17
C GLU A 672 34.28 -14.96 -15.74
N ARG A 673 33.15 -14.23 -15.75
CA ARG A 673 31.85 -14.72 -15.29
C ARG A 673 30.86 -14.76 -16.44
N PHE A 674 30.18 -15.90 -16.57
CA PHE A 674 29.29 -16.22 -17.67
C PHE A 674 27.98 -16.79 -17.13
N TYR A 675 26.89 -16.49 -17.83
CA TYR A 675 25.56 -17.07 -17.56
C TYR A 675 25.06 -17.83 -18.80
N ILE A 676 24.55 -19.04 -18.62
CA ILE A 676 24.01 -19.87 -19.70
C ILE A 676 22.49 -19.75 -19.77
N ARG A 677 21.98 -19.16 -20.86
CA ARG A 677 20.56 -19.13 -21.20
C ARG A 677 20.20 -20.41 -21.95
N ARG A 678 19.14 -21.07 -21.51
CA ARG A 678 18.70 -22.39 -22.01
C ARG A 678 17.49 -22.25 -22.92
N ALA A 679 17.57 -22.75 -24.14
CA ALA A 679 16.42 -22.74 -25.06
C ALA A 679 15.27 -23.66 -24.60
N SER A 680 15.56 -24.63 -23.72
CA SER A 680 14.54 -25.46 -23.09
C SER A 680 13.70 -24.72 -22.04
N VAL A 681 14.18 -23.59 -21.52
CA VAL A 681 13.54 -22.80 -20.46
C VAL A 681 12.99 -21.48 -21.03
N GLU A 682 13.76 -20.83 -21.90
CA GLU A 682 13.41 -19.52 -22.47
C GLU A 682 12.94 -19.65 -23.94
N ALA A 683 11.64 -19.48 -24.19
CA ALA A 683 11.08 -19.49 -25.55
C ALA A 683 11.61 -18.36 -26.45
N SER A 684 12.25 -17.34 -25.88
CA SER A 684 12.81 -16.18 -26.60
C SER A 684 14.09 -16.50 -27.38
N ILE A 685 14.75 -17.64 -27.09
CA ILE A 685 15.99 -18.05 -27.75
C ILE A 685 15.82 -19.40 -28.47
N ARG A 686 16.45 -19.52 -29.64
CA ARG A 686 16.36 -20.72 -30.49
C ARG A 686 17.39 -21.80 -30.13
N GLU A 687 18.48 -21.41 -29.49
CA GLU A 687 19.54 -22.31 -29.05
C GLU A 687 20.19 -21.79 -27.76
N ASP A 688 20.80 -22.70 -26.99
CA ASP A 688 21.55 -22.34 -25.79
C ASP A 688 22.61 -21.29 -26.11
N THR A 689 22.63 -20.24 -25.28
CA THR A 689 23.43 -19.04 -25.52
C THR A 689 24.15 -18.66 -24.25
N VAL A 690 25.45 -18.36 -24.35
CA VAL A 690 26.20 -17.80 -23.23
C VAL A 690 26.10 -16.28 -23.25
N VAL A 691 25.88 -15.69 -22.08
CA VAL A 691 25.85 -14.24 -21.87
C VAL A 691 26.91 -13.85 -20.84
N PHE A 692 27.56 -12.71 -21.06
CA PHE A 692 28.52 -12.13 -20.12
C PHE A 692 28.50 -10.61 -20.22
N LEU A 693 28.86 -9.94 -19.12
CA LEU A 693 29.09 -8.49 -19.13
C LEU A 693 30.46 -8.19 -19.73
N ARG A 694 30.56 -7.08 -20.47
CA ARG A 694 31.84 -6.64 -21.02
C ARG A 694 32.78 -6.29 -19.86
N PRO A 695 33.98 -6.88 -19.78
CA PRO A 695 34.95 -6.62 -18.71
C PRO A 695 35.67 -5.27 -18.94
N ASP A 696 34.90 -4.19 -19.05
CA ASP A 696 35.45 -2.84 -19.06
C ASP A 696 35.81 -2.46 -17.61
N THR A 697 37.10 -2.25 -17.34
CA THR A 697 37.58 -1.82 -16.03
C THR A 697 37.84 -0.32 -16.00
N PHE A 698 37.58 0.29 -14.83
CA PHE A 698 38.04 1.64 -14.55
C PHE A 698 39.57 1.65 -14.50
N LYS A 699 40.18 2.60 -15.21
CA LYS A 699 41.64 2.80 -15.19
C LYS A 699 42.03 3.68 -14.01
N PRO A 700 43.26 3.58 -13.48
CA PRO A 700 43.69 4.39 -12.34
C PRO A 700 43.52 5.89 -12.60
N MET A 701 42.57 6.52 -11.91
CA MET A 701 42.21 7.94 -12.00
C MET A 701 41.24 8.27 -10.86
N LYS A 702 41.10 9.57 -10.54
CA LYS A 702 40.08 10.06 -9.62
C LYS A 702 38.71 10.19 -10.30
N TYR A 703 37.71 9.47 -9.80
CA TYR A 703 36.34 9.45 -10.32
C TYR A 703 35.34 10.00 -9.29
N ILE A 704 34.41 10.84 -9.76
CA ILE A 704 33.28 11.34 -9.00
C ILE A 704 32.00 10.90 -9.74
N ILE A 705 31.23 9.98 -9.17
CA ILE A 705 29.96 9.51 -9.73
C ILE A 705 28.83 10.31 -9.10
N VAL A 706 28.04 11.01 -9.90
CA VAL A 706 26.90 11.81 -9.42
C VAL A 706 25.62 11.26 -10.04
N SER A 707 24.78 10.59 -9.26
CA SER A 707 23.59 9.89 -9.78
C SER A 707 22.43 9.94 -8.79
N ALA A 708 21.19 9.84 -9.29
CA ALA A 708 20.01 9.68 -8.42
C ALA A 708 19.70 8.24 -8.06
N THR A 709 20.25 7.28 -8.80
CA THR A 709 19.75 5.89 -8.79
C THR A 709 20.83 4.89 -8.41
N VAL A 710 22.01 5.36 -7.98
CA VAL A 710 23.08 4.50 -7.47
C VAL A 710 22.71 3.95 -6.10
N ASN A 711 23.10 2.72 -5.85
CA ASN A 711 22.96 2.04 -4.57
C ASN A 711 24.36 1.75 -4.00
N GLU A 712 24.58 2.03 -2.72
CA GLU A 712 25.88 1.91 -2.06
C GLU A 712 26.44 0.48 -2.16
N GLU A 713 25.66 -0.51 -1.74
CA GLU A 713 26.04 -1.93 -1.77
C GLU A 713 26.35 -2.41 -3.19
N ILE A 714 25.56 -1.97 -4.18
CA ILE A 714 25.83 -2.27 -5.60
C ILE A 714 27.16 -1.63 -6.08
N CYS A 715 27.46 -0.41 -5.65
CA CYS A 715 28.71 0.27 -6.00
C CYS A 715 29.92 -0.43 -5.41
N GLU A 716 29.87 -0.80 -4.13
CA GLU A 716 30.94 -1.53 -3.43
C GLU A 716 31.28 -2.83 -4.16
N GLN A 717 30.27 -3.60 -4.57
CA GLN A 717 30.48 -4.88 -5.25
C GLN A 717 31.09 -4.73 -6.64
N PHE A 718 30.71 -3.69 -7.41
CA PHE A 718 31.31 -3.45 -8.73
C PHE A 718 32.72 -2.87 -8.66
N LEU A 719 33.02 -2.09 -7.63
CA LEU A 719 34.33 -1.45 -7.45
C LEU A 719 35.31 -2.35 -6.68
N GLY A 720 34.83 -3.37 -5.98
CA GLY A 720 35.65 -4.33 -5.24
C GLY A 720 36.48 -3.66 -4.15
N ASP A 721 37.76 -3.98 -4.07
CA ASP A 721 38.70 -3.42 -3.07
C ASP A 721 39.14 -1.97 -3.39
N ALA A 722 38.47 -1.27 -4.30
CA ALA A 722 38.81 0.11 -4.62
C ALA A 722 38.50 1.05 -3.45
N ASP A 723 39.39 2.03 -3.23
CA ASP A 723 39.19 3.10 -2.26
C ASP A 723 38.00 3.97 -2.70
N MET A 724 36.90 3.88 -1.95
CA MET A 724 35.58 4.41 -2.29
C MET A 724 34.96 5.15 -1.09
N GLU A 725 34.41 6.34 -1.36
CA GLU A 725 33.53 7.07 -0.44
C GLU A 725 32.12 7.19 -1.02
N TYR A 726 31.10 6.90 -0.22
CA TYR A 726 29.69 7.11 -0.58
C TYR A 726 29.08 8.26 0.23
N HIS A 727 28.44 9.20 -0.45
CA HIS A 727 27.78 10.37 0.13
C HIS A 727 26.33 10.43 -0.35
N GLU A 728 25.38 10.19 0.56
CA GLU A 728 23.95 10.42 0.30
C GLU A 728 23.59 11.87 0.60
N CYS A 729 23.24 12.64 -0.43
CA CYS A 729 22.82 14.03 -0.26
C CYS A 729 21.41 14.15 0.32
N ARG A 730 21.16 15.28 0.99
CA ARG A 730 19.83 15.68 1.46
C ARG A 730 18.81 15.66 0.32
N GLN A 731 17.57 15.31 0.64
CA GLN A 731 16.47 15.25 -0.33
C GLN A 731 15.50 16.42 -0.17
N ALA A 732 14.96 16.90 -1.29
CA ALA A 732 13.98 17.97 -1.30
C ALA A 732 12.57 17.39 -1.52
N LYS A 733 11.58 18.10 -0.97
CA LYS A 733 10.17 17.75 -1.19
C LYS A 733 9.75 18.19 -2.60
N TYR A 734 8.98 17.36 -3.29
CA TYR A 734 8.36 17.73 -4.56
C TYR A 734 7.45 18.96 -4.40
N VAL A 735 7.52 19.85 -5.38
CA VAL A 735 6.58 20.95 -5.55
C VAL A 735 5.32 20.44 -6.23
N GLY A 736 5.50 19.64 -7.30
CA GLY A 736 4.41 18.91 -7.95
C GLY A 736 3.99 17.64 -7.21
N LYS A 737 3.17 16.82 -7.87
CA LYS A 737 2.57 15.61 -7.30
C LYS A 737 2.98 14.35 -8.05
N LEU A 738 3.32 13.31 -7.30
CA LEU A 738 3.49 11.95 -7.80
C LEU A 738 2.31 11.11 -7.34
N LEU A 739 1.35 10.83 -8.22
CA LEU A 739 0.18 10.01 -7.94
C LEU A 739 0.45 8.58 -8.42
N GLN A 740 0.57 7.64 -7.50
CA GLN A 740 0.90 6.25 -7.81
C GLN A 740 -0.30 5.32 -7.63
N TYR A 741 -0.56 4.46 -8.60
CA TYR A 741 -1.72 3.55 -8.67
C TYR A 741 -1.28 2.09 -8.45
N PRO A 742 -1.09 1.63 -7.19
CA PRO A 742 -0.51 0.33 -6.89
C PRO A 742 -1.40 -0.86 -7.26
N ASP A 743 -2.72 -0.69 -7.20
CA ASP A 743 -3.69 -1.75 -7.57
C ASP A 743 -3.65 -2.11 -9.06
N ARG A 744 -2.98 -1.26 -9.87
CA ARG A 744 -2.94 -1.32 -11.32
C ARG A 744 -1.49 -1.23 -11.82
N SER A 745 -0.65 -2.20 -11.44
CA SER A 745 0.80 -2.17 -11.72
C SER A 745 1.23 -2.34 -13.19
N MET A 746 0.29 -2.70 -14.07
CA MET A 746 0.42 -2.78 -15.53
C MET A 746 1.74 -3.43 -16.01
N SER A 747 1.98 -4.68 -15.61
CA SER A 747 3.12 -5.46 -16.15
C SER A 747 3.01 -5.66 -17.67
N ARG A 748 4.11 -6.04 -18.34
CA ARG A 748 4.07 -6.38 -19.79
C ARG A 748 3.03 -7.44 -20.12
N SER A 749 2.85 -8.44 -19.25
CA SER A 749 1.83 -9.48 -19.42
C SER A 749 0.42 -8.93 -19.18
N SER A 750 0.24 -8.04 -18.21
CA SER A 750 -1.03 -7.36 -17.97
C SER A 750 -1.47 -6.53 -19.19
N ILE A 751 -0.55 -5.74 -19.76
CA ILE A 751 -0.82 -4.93 -20.96
C ILE A 751 -1.03 -5.82 -22.19
N ALA A 752 -0.27 -6.91 -22.32
CA ALA A 752 -0.46 -7.84 -23.44
C ALA A 752 -1.83 -8.53 -23.43
N ASN A 753 -2.38 -8.78 -22.23
CA ASN A 753 -3.72 -9.35 -22.07
C ASN A 753 -4.85 -8.34 -22.36
N ASP A 754 -4.56 -7.04 -22.29
CA ASP A 754 -5.51 -5.95 -22.54
C ASP A 754 -4.81 -4.81 -23.30
N GLN A 755 -4.70 -4.98 -24.61
CA GLN A 755 -3.91 -4.08 -25.47
C GLN A 755 -4.46 -2.64 -25.51
N GLU A 756 -5.73 -2.43 -25.19
CA GLU A 756 -6.37 -1.12 -25.20
C GLU A 756 -6.21 -0.35 -23.88
N VAL A 757 -5.68 -1.00 -22.83
CA VAL A 757 -5.57 -0.39 -21.49
C VAL A 757 -4.81 0.92 -21.50
N VAL A 758 -3.72 1.00 -22.27
CA VAL A 758 -2.89 2.21 -22.37
C VAL A 758 -3.70 3.33 -23.02
N CYS A 759 -4.42 3.05 -24.11
CA CYS A 759 -5.29 4.02 -24.79
C CYS A 759 -6.42 4.52 -23.88
N ARG A 760 -7.02 3.64 -23.07
CA ARG A 760 -8.07 4.03 -22.11
C ARG A 760 -7.52 4.95 -21.02
N LEU A 761 -6.33 4.65 -20.49
CA LEU A 761 -5.67 5.53 -19.52
C LEU A 761 -5.33 6.90 -20.12
N MET A 762 -4.79 6.92 -21.34
CA MET A 762 -4.53 8.17 -22.06
C MET A 762 -5.80 9.01 -22.22
N HIS A 763 -6.90 8.38 -22.65
CA HIS A 763 -8.18 9.06 -22.81
C HIS A 763 -8.73 9.57 -21.47
N HIS A 764 -8.63 8.77 -20.41
CA HIS A 764 -9.07 9.13 -19.06
C HIS A 764 -8.34 10.37 -18.52
N PHE A 765 -7.02 10.43 -18.70
CA PHE A 765 -6.21 11.56 -18.24
C PHE A 765 -6.07 12.69 -19.27
N GLY A 766 -6.69 12.56 -20.45
CA GLY A 766 -6.58 13.56 -21.53
C GLY A 766 -5.17 13.73 -22.08
N MET A 767 -4.34 12.67 -22.04
CA MET A 767 -2.93 12.70 -22.41
C MET A 767 -2.71 12.30 -23.87
N ASP A 768 -1.86 13.03 -24.57
CA ASP A 768 -1.37 12.63 -25.90
C ASP A 768 -0.22 11.60 -25.79
N GLU A 769 0.11 10.94 -26.90
CA GLU A 769 1.18 9.93 -26.95
C GLU A 769 2.56 10.45 -26.54
N ASN A 770 2.85 11.75 -26.72
CA ASN A 770 4.14 12.33 -26.39
C ASN A 770 4.34 12.52 -24.88
N HIS A 771 3.25 12.62 -24.11
CA HIS A 771 3.26 12.76 -22.64
C HIS A 771 3.23 11.41 -21.91
N VAL A 772 3.29 10.30 -22.64
CA VAL A 772 3.23 8.94 -22.08
C VAL A 772 4.60 8.30 -22.12
N ILE A 773 4.98 7.65 -21.01
CA ILE A 773 6.17 6.80 -20.92
C ILE A 773 5.72 5.38 -20.57
N THR A 774 5.98 4.43 -21.46
CA THR A 774 5.67 3.01 -21.25
C THR A 774 6.72 2.11 -21.91
N PHE A 775 6.42 0.83 -22.12
CA PHE A 775 7.33 -0.12 -22.77
C PHE A 775 7.51 0.18 -24.27
N MET A 776 8.75 0.03 -24.76
CA MET A 776 9.12 0.26 -26.17
C MET A 776 8.21 -0.47 -27.18
N ASN A 777 7.75 -1.68 -26.86
CA ASN A 777 6.90 -2.48 -27.76
C ASN A 777 5.48 -1.92 -27.95
N GLN A 778 5.06 -0.95 -27.14
CA GLN A 778 3.79 -0.26 -27.33
C GLN A 778 3.85 0.78 -28.46
N ASN A 779 5.06 1.22 -28.85
CA ASN A 779 5.28 2.24 -29.88
C ASN A 779 4.51 3.56 -29.61
N ILE A 780 4.46 4.01 -28.36
CA ILE A 780 3.79 5.24 -27.93
C ILE A 780 4.84 6.28 -27.56
N GLY A 781 4.74 7.47 -28.16
CA GLY A 781 5.63 8.59 -27.86
C GLY A 781 7.09 8.37 -28.28
N ASN A 782 7.94 9.33 -27.92
CA ASN A 782 9.38 9.29 -28.20
C ASN A 782 10.21 8.76 -27.04
N LEU A 783 9.65 8.70 -25.83
CA LEU A 783 10.31 8.25 -24.60
C LEU A 783 9.67 6.95 -24.11
N HIS A 784 10.49 6.01 -23.66
CA HIS A 784 10.05 4.72 -23.16
C HIS A 784 11.01 4.21 -22.09
N PHE A 785 10.62 3.20 -21.31
CA PHE A 785 11.55 2.51 -20.40
C PHE A 785 12.80 2.04 -21.16
N GLY A 786 13.99 2.31 -20.62
CA GLY A 786 15.28 2.15 -21.29
C GLY A 786 15.76 3.33 -22.15
N ASN A 787 14.94 4.36 -22.39
CA ASN A 787 15.31 5.56 -23.15
C ASN A 787 14.61 6.83 -22.62
N THR A 788 14.87 7.17 -21.35
CA THR A 788 14.33 8.36 -20.68
C THR A 788 15.37 9.46 -20.44
N GLU A 789 16.63 9.24 -20.81
CA GLU A 789 17.74 10.16 -20.48
C GLU A 789 18.02 11.20 -21.57
N GLY A 790 18.39 12.42 -21.16
CA GLY A 790 18.83 13.47 -22.08
C GLY A 790 17.70 14.16 -22.87
N SER A 791 16.46 14.09 -22.36
CA SER A 791 15.31 14.84 -22.88
C SER A 791 14.69 15.73 -21.80
N ASN A 792 14.44 16.99 -22.15
CA ASN A 792 13.66 17.95 -21.36
C ASN A 792 12.30 18.27 -22.04
N MET A 793 11.83 17.41 -22.94
CA MET A 793 10.59 17.64 -23.68
C MET A 793 9.33 17.68 -22.79
N LEU A 794 9.40 17.05 -21.62
CA LEU A 794 8.29 16.93 -20.67
C LEU A 794 8.52 17.74 -19.39
N GLU A 795 9.49 18.65 -19.39
CA GLU A 795 9.79 19.47 -18.21
C GLU A 795 8.62 20.41 -17.89
N GLY A 796 8.05 20.27 -16.70
CA GLY A 796 6.94 21.10 -16.23
C GLY A 796 5.56 20.71 -16.78
N GLU A 797 5.47 19.62 -17.55
CA GLU A 797 4.22 19.09 -18.08
C GLU A 797 3.72 17.92 -17.22
N ASP A 798 2.41 17.70 -17.24
CA ASP A 798 1.81 16.49 -16.66
C ASP A 798 2.17 15.27 -17.51
N ILE A 799 2.53 14.15 -16.87
CA ILE A 799 2.95 12.94 -17.58
C ILE A 799 2.28 11.68 -17.05
N LEU A 800 2.14 10.70 -17.94
CA LEU A 800 1.55 9.41 -17.64
C LEU A 800 2.59 8.30 -17.82
N VAL A 801 3.01 7.69 -16.71
CA VAL A 801 4.00 6.60 -16.67
C VAL A 801 3.27 5.28 -16.42
N ILE A 802 3.28 4.38 -17.42
CA ILE A 802 2.50 3.14 -17.38
C ILE A 802 3.42 1.92 -17.39
N GLY A 803 3.46 1.24 -16.25
CA GLY A 803 3.99 -0.11 -16.10
C GLY A 803 5.12 -0.23 -15.08
N THR A 804 5.35 -1.46 -14.65
CA THR A 804 6.47 -1.83 -13.76
C THR A 804 7.58 -2.48 -14.59
N PRO A 805 8.78 -1.89 -14.68
CA PRO A 805 9.83 -2.30 -15.62
C PRO A 805 10.61 -3.55 -15.18
N TYR A 806 9.94 -4.71 -15.16
CA TYR A 806 10.62 -5.98 -14.95
C TYR A 806 11.61 -6.29 -16.08
N HIS A 807 12.82 -6.73 -15.74
CA HIS A 807 13.78 -7.32 -16.67
C HIS A 807 13.63 -8.85 -16.71
N ALA A 808 14.29 -9.47 -17.68
CA ALA A 808 14.31 -10.91 -17.78
C ALA A 808 15.08 -11.52 -16.57
N PRO A 809 14.61 -12.64 -15.98
CA PRO A 809 15.23 -13.22 -14.78
C PRO A 809 16.74 -13.48 -14.91
N PHE A 810 17.19 -13.89 -16.11
CA PHE A 810 18.61 -14.15 -16.37
C PHE A 810 19.49 -12.91 -16.17
N LEU A 811 18.94 -11.70 -16.37
CA LEU A 811 19.71 -10.46 -16.25
C LEU A 811 20.04 -10.18 -14.79
N TYR A 812 19.06 -10.33 -13.89
CA TYR A 812 19.28 -10.21 -12.45
C TYR A 812 20.32 -11.22 -11.95
N LYS A 813 20.20 -12.48 -12.38
CA LYS A 813 21.14 -13.55 -12.04
C LYS A 813 22.54 -13.32 -12.62
N LEU A 814 22.66 -12.84 -13.87
CA LEU A 814 23.94 -12.49 -14.47
C LEU A 814 24.64 -11.36 -13.70
N VAL A 815 23.88 -10.33 -13.29
CA VAL A 815 24.40 -9.18 -12.56
C VAL A 815 24.86 -9.61 -11.15
N ALA A 816 24.02 -10.33 -10.42
CA ALA A 816 24.36 -10.88 -9.11
C ALA A 816 25.59 -11.81 -9.16
N HIS A 817 25.66 -12.69 -10.17
CA HIS A 817 26.82 -13.54 -10.40
C HIS A 817 28.06 -12.70 -10.73
N THR A 818 27.91 -11.59 -11.47
CA THR A 818 29.02 -10.68 -11.78
C THR A 818 29.52 -9.90 -10.57
N MET A 819 28.66 -9.64 -9.58
CA MET A 819 29.04 -9.07 -8.27
C MET A 819 29.69 -10.10 -7.37
N GLY A 820 29.33 -11.37 -7.49
CA GLY A 820 29.91 -12.48 -6.72
C GLY A 820 29.00 -12.94 -5.60
N PHE A 821 27.73 -12.58 -5.68
CA PHE A 821 26.70 -13.09 -4.81
C PHE A 821 26.47 -14.58 -5.07
N GLU A 822 26.38 -15.34 -3.98
CA GLU A 822 25.93 -16.73 -4.01
C GLU A 822 24.41 -16.76 -3.92
N PHE A 823 23.76 -17.49 -4.83
CA PHE A 823 22.30 -17.66 -4.87
C PHE A 823 21.93 -19.00 -5.52
N ASP A 824 20.69 -19.44 -5.35
CA ASP A 824 20.18 -20.65 -6.00
C ASP A 824 19.85 -20.39 -7.48
N GLU A 825 20.56 -21.07 -8.39
CA GLU A 825 20.40 -20.94 -9.83
C GLU A 825 18.98 -21.30 -10.31
N GLU A 826 18.27 -22.17 -9.59
CA GLU A 826 16.91 -22.61 -9.92
C GLU A 826 15.83 -21.71 -9.31
N GLU A 827 16.21 -20.68 -8.54
CA GLU A 827 15.25 -19.79 -7.90
C GLU A 827 14.44 -18.99 -8.93
N GLU A 828 13.13 -18.94 -8.72
CA GLU A 828 12.22 -18.16 -9.54
C GLU A 828 11.61 -17.00 -8.75
N MET A 829 11.32 -15.91 -9.43
CA MET A 829 10.56 -14.82 -8.83
C MET A 829 9.15 -15.31 -8.47
N THR A 830 8.76 -15.10 -7.23
CA THR A 830 7.43 -15.44 -6.72
C THR A 830 6.86 -14.24 -5.96
N MET A 831 5.57 -14.27 -5.66
CA MET A 831 4.98 -13.23 -4.83
C MET A 831 5.52 -13.33 -3.40
N GLN A 832 6.26 -12.30 -2.97
CA GLN A 832 6.84 -12.17 -1.63
C GLN A 832 6.28 -10.94 -0.93
N LEU A 833 6.16 -11.01 0.40
CA LEU A 833 5.90 -9.84 1.24
C LEU A 833 7.24 -9.21 1.62
N VAL A 834 7.45 -7.96 1.21
CA VAL A 834 8.75 -7.28 1.30
C VAL A 834 8.57 -5.86 1.83
N THR A 835 9.67 -5.28 2.30
CA THR A 835 9.72 -3.88 2.75
C THR A 835 10.69 -3.09 1.89
N HIS A 836 10.25 -1.97 1.33
CA HIS A 836 11.09 -1.04 0.55
C HIS A 836 10.50 0.37 0.63
N ASN A 837 11.35 1.41 0.65
CA ASN A 837 10.93 2.82 0.68
C ASN A 837 9.86 3.17 1.74
N GLY A 838 9.90 2.52 2.91
CA GLY A 838 8.92 2.77 3.97
C GLY A 838 7.55 2.14 3.75
N TYR A 839 7.44 1.17 2.84
CA TYR A 839 6.23 0.40 2.60
C TYR A 839 6.48 -1.09 2.77
N ARG A 840 5.52 -1.78 3.37
CA ARG A 840 5.42 -3.25 3.37
C ARG A 840 4.39 -3.65 2.30
N PHE A 841 4.79 -4.43 1.30
CA PHE A 841 3.94 -4.73 0.14
C PHE A 841 4.21 -6.10 -0.46
N CYS A 842 3.23 -6.62 -1.22
CA CYS A 842 3.40 -7.83 -1.99
C CYS A 842 3.96 -7.53 -3.38
N PHE A 843 5.10 -8.15 -3.71
CA PHE A 843 5.77 -7.95 -4.99
C PHE A 843 6.30 -9.25 -5.57
N ASN A 844 6.32 -9.37 -6.90
CA ASN A 844 6.90 -10.53 -7.56
C ASN A 844 8.43 -10.41 -7.60
N THR A 845 9.12 -11.09 -6.70
CA THR A 845 10.57 -10.95 -6.48
C THR A 845 11.20 -12.26 -6.01
N PHE A 846 12.53 -12.29 -5.96
CA PHE A 846 13.32 -13.36 -5.35
C PHE A 846 13.20 -13.37 -3.82
N ALA A 847 13.23 -14.57 -3.25
CA ALA A 847 13.33 -14.78 -1.81
C ALA A 847 14.75 -14.46 -1.32
N ASP A 848 15.77 -14.80 -2.12
CA ASP A 848 17.15 -14.37 -1.91
C ASP A 848 17.28 -12.84 -1.89
N GLU A 849 17.99 -12.33 -0.89
CA GLU A 849 18.06 -10.88 -0.63
C GLU A 849 18.96 -10.17 -1.64
N ASN A 850 20.02 -10.83 -2.11
CA ASN A 850 20.97 -10.26 -3.07
C ASN A 850 20.34 -10.12 -4.46
N LEU A 851 19.64 -11.16 -4.92
CA LEU A 851 18.88 -11.10 -6.18
C LEU A 851 17.76 -10.05 -6.10
N ARG A 852 17.08 -9.96 -4.95
CA ARG A 852 16.04 -8.95 -4.70
C ARG A 852 16.62 -7.53 -4.72
N LEU A 853 17.77 -7.30 -4.10
CA LEU A 853 18.47 -6.00 -4.13
C LEU A 853 18.76 -5.55 -5.56
N VAL A 854 19.36 -6.43 -6.37
CA VAL A 854 19.64 -6.15 -7.79
C VAL A 854 18.35 -5.87 -8.56
N GLN A 855 17.30 -6.66 -8.33
CA GLN A 855 16.01 -6.44 -8.98
C GLN A 855 15.40 -5.07 -8.63
N PHE A 856 15.39 -4.70 -7.35
CA PHE A 856 14.79 -3.45 -6.87
C PHE A 856 15.55 -2.25 -7.38
N TRP A 857 16.89 -2.28 -7.29
CA TRP A 857 17.75 -1.22 -7.81
C TRP A 857 17.49 -0.94 -9.30
N MET A 858 17.38 -1.98 -10.14
CA MET A 858 17.12 -1.79 -11.58
C MET A 858 15.72 -1.23 -11.85
N ILE A 859 14.68 -1.74 -11.17
CA ILE A 859 13.29 -1.27 -11.33
C ILE A 859 13.15 0.19 -10.88
N GLU A 860 13.66 0.50 -9.69
CA GLU A 860 13.63 1.86 -9.13
C GLU A 860 14.39 2.84 -10.01
N SER A 861 15.56 2.44 -10.52
CA SER A 861 16.36 3.27 -11.43
C SER A 861 15.61 3.66 -12.71
N GLU A 862 14.82 2.77 -13.30
CA GLU A 862 14.04 3.10 -14.50
C GLU A 862 12.83 3.99 -14.16
N LEU A 863 12.15 3.70 -13.05
CA LEU A 863 10.98 4.46 -12.60
C LEU A 863 11.34 5.90 -12.20
N GLU A 864 12.37 6.09 -11.38
CA GLU A 864 12.88 7.41 -10.96
C GLU A 864 13.26 8.29 -12.15
N GLN A 865 13.85 7.70 -13.19
CA GLN A 865 14.20 8.42 -14.41
C GLN A 865 12.98 8.80 -15.26
N ALA A 866 11.96 7.94 -15.30
CA ALA A 866 10.71 8.20 -16.00
C ALA A 866 9.92 9.33 -15.33
N ILE A 867 9.67 9.24 -14.01
CA ILE A 867 8.96 10.30 -13.27
C ILE A 867 9.77 11.61 -13.24
N GLY A 868 11.10 11.49 -13.23
CA GLY A 868 12.01 12.62 -13.21
C GLY A 868 11.96 13.50 -14.47
N ARG A 869 11.28 13.06 -15.53
CA ARG A 869 11.09 13.85 -16.75
C ARG A 869 10.21 15.08 -16.55
N ALA A 870 9.22 14.99 -15.66
CA ALA A 870 8.36 16.12 -15.30
C ALA A 870 9.09 17.19 -14.47
N ARG A 871 10.19 16.82 -13.81
CA ARG A 871 10.96 17.69 -12.90
C ARG A 871 10.13 18.23 -11.72
N LEU A 872 9.40 17.33 -11.05
CA LEU A 872 8.51 17.59 -9.89
C LEU A 872 9.13 18.44 -8.75
N LEU A 873 10.45 18.46 -8.61
CA LEU A 873 11.15 19.33 -7.64
C LEU A 873 11.05 20.83 -7.94
N ARG A 874 10.76 21.22 -9.18
CA ARG A 874 10.83 22.62 -9.64
C ARG A 874 9.51 23.15 -10.18
N HIS A 875 8.63 22.26 -10.62
CA HIS A 875 7.38 22.61 -11.28
C HIS A 875 6.19 21.96 -10.58
N ASP A 876 5.11 22.71 -10.50
CA ASP A 876 3.81 22.24 -10.00
C ASP A 876 3.07 21.52 -11.15
N CYS A 877 3.46 20.27 -11.37
CA CYS A 877 2.88 19.36 -12.36
C CYS A 877 2.59 18.00 -11.71
N THR A 878 1.83 17.15 -12.39
CA THR A 878 1.36 15.86 -11.90
C THR A 878 1.91 14.72 -12.73
N VAL A 879 2.52 13.75 -12.05
CA VAL A 879 2.94 12.47 -12.63
C VAL A 879 1.97 11.39 -12.19
N HIS A 880 1.30 10.75 -13.15
CA HIS A 880 0.47 9.57 -12.91
C HIS A 880 1.29 8.30 -13.15
N LEU A 881 1.58 7.53 -12.10
CA LEU A 881 2.40 6.32 -12.16
C LEU A 881 1.58 5.05 -11.92
N PHE A 882 1.47 4.19 -12.91
CA PHE A 882 0.85 2.87 -12.80
C PHE A 882 1.91 1.79 -12.49
N SER A 883 2.22 1.60 -11.21
CA SER A 883 3.15 0.58 -10.70
C SER A 883 2.81 0.20 -9.26
N ASN A 884 3.01 -1.07 -8.88
CA ASN A 884 2.95 -1.54 -7.49
C ASN A 884 4.31 -1.48 -6.76
N PHE A 885 5.36 -0.96 -7.40
CA PHE A 885 6.66 -0.74 -6.75
C PHE A 885 6.67 0.65 -6.10
N PRO A 886 6.65 0.79 -4.77
CA PRO A 886 6.46 2.07 -4.10
C PRO A 886 7.68 2.98 -4.27
N LEU A 887 7.44 4.19 -4.79
CA LEU A 887 8.45 5.24 -4.87
C LEU A 887 8.35 6.22 -3.71
N LYS A 888 9.47 6.88 -3.40
CA LYS A 888 9.52 7.94 -2.39
C LYS A 888 8.62 9.11 -2.79
N GLN A 889 8.02 9.76 -1.79
CA GLN A 889 7.11 10.91 -1.97
C GLN A 889 5.83 10.64 -2.79
N ALA A 890 5.53 9.40 -3.16
CA ALA A 890 4.32 9.07 -3.91
C ALA A 890 3.06 9.12 -3.04
N GLU A 891 2.01 9.77 -3.56
CA GLU A 891 0.65 9.69 -3.04
C GLU A 891 -0.03 8.45 -3.64
N MET A 892 -0.30 7.45 -2.79
CA MET A 892 -0.89 6.20 -3.23
C MET A 892 -2.39 6.37 -3.47
N ILE A 893 -2.85 6.10 -4.70
CA ILE A 893 -4.25 6.15 -5.13
C ILE A 893 -4.77 4.72 -5.32
N THR A 894 -5.58 4.26 -4.37
CA THR A 894 -6.24 2.95 -4.39
C THR A 894 -7.67 3.03 -4.94
N GLY A 895 -8.21 1.92 -5.43
CA GLY A 895 -9.61 1.85 -5.90
C GLY A 895 -9.88 2.53 -7.25
N PHE A 896 -8.83 2.85 -8.02
CA PHE A 896 -8.95 3.47 -9.33
C PHE A 896 -9.60 2.55 -10.37
N ASN A 897 -10.66 3.05 -11.03
CA ASN A 897 -11.36 2.36 -12.09
C ASN A 897 -11.37 3.19 -13.39
N TYR A 898 -10.81 2.62 -14.46
CA TYR A 898 -10.77 3.20 -15.80
C TYR A 898 -11.88 2.70 -16.74
N ASP A 899 -12.76 1.82 -16.26
CA ASP A 899 -13.90 1.27 -17.03
C ASP A 899 -15.17 2.14 -16.94
N CYS A 900 -15.13 3.25 -16.20
CA CYS A 900 -16.23 4.21 -16.14
C CYS A 900 -16.20 5.16 -17.34
N GLN A 901 -16.72 4.69 -18.48
CA GLN A 901 -17.31 5.53 -19.53
C GLN A 901 -18.65 4.97 -20.00
#